data_AF-A0A972JEM7-F1
#
_entry.id   AF-A0A972JEM7-F1
#
_cell.length_a   1.000
_cell.length_b   1.000
_cell.length_c   1.000
_cell.angle_alpha   90.00
_cell.angle_beta   90.00
_cell.angle_gamma   90.00
#
_symmetry.space_group_name_H-M   'P 1'
#
loop_
_entity.id
_entity.type
_entity.pdbx_description
1 polymer ?
#
loop_
_entity_poly.entity_id
_entity_poly.type
_entity_poly.pdbx_seq_one_letter_code
_entity_poly.pdbx_strand_id
1 'polypeptide(L)'
;MKKILLLLVTGLSFFTYAQPKKYQGLLWEISGNGLTKKSYLYGSMHVSEKVSYHLSDAFFQHLLASDYVATESDPATWLDLYSVFAQNRNYDSFYKGFYRHPVKRDELFPLFESSDFMMNNLMFRTTEARKDYQEETYLDLFIYQAGKKYNKRVVGLENAKKSIIDVLKAEPTSFNPDQEKLQAIMKLLRDRTYNQAMNDYYRDKNLDMLDSLYYLATPPKYLKALIHDRNITMAKSIDSLVSKGSLFAAIGAAHLPGKQGVIELLRAKGYEVKAINDPYSETGRKLKTSIEKQFIKPNYTFYTTTDSVIKMPMPSKPAFFGSTTLAPDISNGAMISLKRVALRQFLQKTDDAFDPRRLDSLFFEHIPGEIISKNLSQSGDIPVYDIVSQTRSGQSAHYKIFLTPLEIICATMSGKADYIRQFEKDVFPKIQVNTSTSGWQSIRPFQGDFKIEAPSVKLIYGDKQNTEGIELNAYDPTDKSWYFAIEKNLNDNVTLEDSRFEMERIPIEFLRELGGQATRDSQQSGDWFYTTKATIGTKKLTLKTLIKGQKYYLLGSVNASEVNSKRFLDSFSAAPEVDTEVYETLTDSAGHFLVSIPQKGNEQLLWHLAQKGIDVEEPSENAFDPAQKYVVLRGPSGKTIDVNYWEYHRYDYVPSRDTLWANIERLIVSGYTDSRHDDYKGEAYNSTNRDDLMVEEWNKRMALDSKTYREKHPITLKKTKTEENGPFTTWEAISTCDNCSQVTKHKVVTQGTELWWLKTIVDKNYSGDDSFTEKAFSSFEPESDKAPNQMFTRKFPVFLKDVASEVDSVRTSAFASVDNLEITETELPALAEFLSHYKPSAGESDGITELIEKAGDLDSEQVYDVFKSLYAAKGTTSQMQLAILESLASKRTKQAYELIAKLMEYDLPVSDSGNSINFLFSKFSADPEHSKELYPLVFEFFGIPEYQGPVLDFTASLFRDKEAPKGKIKKYRKLLLSNARLEFKRVSGANPDYESEEDESAAKTQSTGRLLSYLQLLYPYRNDRSIAGFINACKSLNNSEIRMEIASLGILYDEPADEKLYATLLSDNKTKYSAYLLLKDSGKLPKDSDWNEQQIAKAALLESIPNEKATADFISQQTLANDGKNTQIFFFMLNDPGNDDGYDAGPEKFLAAFSFAPSEDGFDPTVYRLTLVPFPVNATDVPERCKAISDEFLNPEHSRANFEKTSSVPVQEIIEEEE
;
A
#
# COMPACT_ATOMS: atom_id res chain seq x y z
N MET A 1 -7.92 -72.04 39.28
CA MET A 1 -7.47 -70.75 38.69
C MET A 1 -7.93 -70.53 37.25
N LYS A 2 -7.93 -71.53 36.34
CA LYS A 2 -8.38 -71.34 34.93
C LYS A 2 -9.86 -70.96 34.72
N LYS A 3 -10.77 -71.28 35.65
CA LYS A 3 -12.20 -70.90 35.54
C LYS A 3 -12.52 -69.48 36.01
N ILE A 4 -11.64 -68.84 36.79
CA ILE A 4 -11.81 -67.45 37.26
C ILE A 4 -11.24 -66.47 36.22
N LEU A 5 -10.17 -66.86 35.52
CA LEU A 5 -9.59 -66.04 34.43
C LEU A 5 -10.52 -65.94 33.20
N LEU A 6 -11.29 -66.99 32.89
CA LEU A 6 -12.23 -66.98 31.75
C LEU A 6 -13.48 -66.12 32.00
N LEU A 7 -13.90 -65.99 33.26
CA LEU A 7 -15.01 -65.12 33.69
C LEU A 7 -14.60 -63.63 33.75
N LEU A 8 -13.33 -63.34 34.06
CA LEU A 8 -12.77 -61.99 34.00
C LEU A 8 -12.55 -61.50 32.55
N VAL A 9 -12.15 -62.38 31.64
CA VAL A 9 -11.94 -62.01 30.22
C VAL A 9 -13.27 -61.85 29.46
N THR A 10 -14.33 -62.57 29.83
CA THR A 10 -15.67 -62.38 29.22
C THR A 10 -16.46 -61.23 29.83
N GLY A 11 -16.17 -60.81 31.07
CA GLY A 11 -16.77 -59.62 31.69
C GLY A 11 -16.20 -58.28 31.18
N LEU A 12 -14.96 -58.27 30.67
CA LEU A 12 -14.30 -57.07 30.12
C LEU A 12 -14.65 -56.80 28.64
N SER A 13 -15.27 -57.74 27.93
CA SER A 13 -15.69 -57.56 26.53
C SER A 13 -17.04 -56.86 26.36
N PHE A 14 -17.79 -56.61 27.44
CA PHE A 14 -19.10 -55.94 27.40
C PHE A 14 -19.06 -54.43 27.71
N PHE A 15 -17.87 -53.84 27.93
CA PHE A 15 -17.71 -52.41 28.22
C PHE A 15 -17.08 -51.59 27.09
N THR A 16 -16.94 -52.14 25.88
CA THR A 16 -16.75 -51.31 24.68
C THR A 16 -18.12 -50.92 24.10
N TYR A 17 -18.95 -50.25 24.90
CA TYR A 17 -19.94 -49.36 24.28
C TYR A 17 -19.13 -48.19 23.73
N ALA A 18 -18.98 -48.12 22.40
CA ALA A 18 -18.67 -46.84 21.77
C ALA A 18 -19.65 -45.82 22.36
N GLN A 19 -19.14 -44.69 22.89
CA GLN A 19 -20.02 -43.69 23.48
C GLN A 19 -21.13 -43.38 22.49
N PRO A 20 -22.41 -43.44 22.90
CA PRO A 20 -23.51 -43.15 22.01
C PRO A 20 -23.30 -41.73 21.48
N LYS A 21 -23.17 -41.58 20.16
CA LYS A 21 -23.03 -40.27 19.52
C LYS A 21 -24.23 -39.42 19.93
N LYS A 22 -23.96 -38.27 20.57
CA LYS A 22 -24.98 -37.42 21.18
C LYS A 22 -25.76 -36.67 20.10
N TYR A 23 -25.08 -36.28 19.03
CA TYR A 23 -25.66 -35.54 17.90
C TYR A 23 -25.46 -36.30 16.58
N GLN A 24 -26.30 -37.32 16.35
CA GLN A 24 -26.30 -38.11 15.13
C GLN A 24 -27.53 -37.78 14.26
N GLY A 25 -27.31 -37.12 13.12
CA GLY A 25 -28.36 -36.69 12.19
C GLY A 25 -28.25 -35.21 11.81
N LEU A 26 -28.69 -34.87 10.59
CA LEU A 26 -28.74 -33.47 10.10
C LEU A 26 -30.15 -32.86 10.18
N LEU A 27 -31.22 -33.67 10.20
CA LEU A 27 -32.60 -33.20 10.30
C LEU A 27 -33.15 -33.48 11.69
N TRP A 28 -33.76 -32.47 12.31
CA TRP A 28 -34.26 -32.51 13.67
C TRP A 28 -35.70 -32.00 13.73
N GLU A 29 -36.59 -32.74 14.39
CA GLU A 29 -37.96 -32.32 14.71
C GLU A 29 -37.95 -31.43 15.96
N ILE A 30 -38.66 -30.31 15.91
CA ILE A 30 -38.99 -29.43 17.04
C ILE A 30 -40.48 -29.61 17.36
N SER A 31 -40.77 -30.07 18.57
CA SER A 31 -42.13 -30.28 19.07
C SER A 31 -42.23 -29.96 20.58
N GLY A 32 -43.39 -30.18 21.19
CA GLY A 32 -43.62 -29.81 22.59
C GLY A 32 -43.83 -28.30 22.78
N ASN A 33 -43.68 -27.80 24.01
CA ASN A 33 -43.83 -26.38 24.39
C ASN A 33 -45.11 -25.69 23.86
N GLY A 34 -46.23 -26.41 23.77
CA GLY A 34 -47.51 -25.87 23.29
C GLY A 34 -47.65 -25.74 21.76
N LEU A 35 -46.71 -26.26 20.97
CA LEU A 35 -46.78 -26.21 19.50
C LEU A 35 -47.94 -27.06 18.94
N THR A 36 -48.79 -26.45 18.11
CA THR A 36 -49.90 -27.14 17.42
C THR A 36 -49.46 -27.80 16.10
N LYS A 37 -48.33 -27.37 15.54
CA LYS A 37 -47.69 -27.98 14.37
C LYS A 37 -46.21 -28.22 14.67
N LYS A 38 -45.69 -29.33 14.18
CA LYS A 38 -44.25 -29.65 14.26
C LYS A 38 -43.45 -28.70 13.36
N SER A 39 -42.25 -28.36 13.81
CA SER A 39 -41.25 -27.61 13.05
C SER A 39 -39.98 -28.44 12.91
N TYR A 40 -39.06 -28.02 12.05
CA TYR A 40 -37.90 -28.79 11.65
C TYR A 40 -36.68 -27.90 11.54
N LEU A 41 -35.54 -28.42 12.01
CA LEU A 41 -34.23 -27.79 11.95
C LEU A 41 -33.28 -28.69 11.17
N TYR A 42 -32.62 -28.15 10.15
CA TYR A 42 -31.72 -28.86 9.28
C TYR A 42 -30.31 -28.26 9.32
N GLY A 43 -29.30 -29.12 9.42
CA GLY A 43 -27.88 -28.77 9.36
C GLY A 43 -27.38 -28.76 7.92
N SER A 44 -27.25 -27.58 7.32
CA SER A 44 -26.71 -27.39 5.96
C SER A 44 -25.18 -27.30 5.94
N MET A 45 -24.61 -27.29 4.75
CA MET A 45 -23.21 -26.96 4.50
C MET A 45 -23.16 -26.06 3.29
N HIS A 46 -22.39 -24.97 3.39
CA HIS A 46 -22.38 -23.83 2.47
C HIS A 46 -21.69 -24.08 1.12
N VAL A 47 -21.86 -25.28 0.58
CA VAL A 47 -21.09 -25.79 -0.54
C VAL A 47 -21.99 -26.48 -1.57
N SER A 48 -21.53 -26.52 -2.82
CA SER A 48 -22.27 -27.07 -3.95
C SER A 48 -21.99 -28.57 -4.17
N GLU A 49 -21.06 -29.19 -3.45
CA GLU A 49 -20.71 -30.60 -3.61
C GLU A 49 -21.92 -31.52 -3.39
N LYS A 50 -22.05 -32.57 -4.22
CA LYS A 50 -23.13 -33.57 -4.13
C LYS A 50 -23.30 -34.20 -2.74
N VAL A 51 -22.26 -34.18 -1.91
CA VAL A 51 -22.33 -34.62 -0.50
C VAL A 51 -23.36 -33.81 0.31
N SER A 52 -23.54 -32.51 0.03
CA SER A 52 -24.54 -31.68 0.72
C SER A 52 -25.98 -32.00 0.28
N TYR A 53 -26.16 -32.55 -0.93
CA TYR A 53 -27.45 -32.88 -1.55
C TYR A 53 -27.94 -34.32 -1.34
N HIS A 54 -27.31 -35.09 -0.46
CA HIS A 54 -27.80 -36.41 -0.05
C HIS A 54 -28.99 -36.29 0.94
N LEU A 55 -30.09 -35.68 0.48
CA LEU A 55 -31.26 -35.27 1.26
C LEU A 55 -32.33 -36.37 1.31
N SER A 56 -32.72 -36.82 2.52
CA SER A 56 -33.72 -37.89 2.73
C SER A 56 -35.14 -37.52 2.26
N ASP A 57 -36.03 -38.51 2.13
CA ASP A 57 -37.43 -38.26 1.76
C ASP A 57 -38.13 -37.30 2.74
N ALA A 58 -37.93 -37.49 4.05
CA ALA A 58 -38.42 -36.60 5.10
C ALA A 58 -37.97 -35.14 4.93
N PHE A 59 -36.79 -34.88 4.37
CA PHE A 59 -36.31 -33.51 4.15
C PHE A 59 -37.27 -32.77 3.21
N PHE A 60 -37.55 -33.34 2.04
CA PHE A 60 -38.43 -32.72 1.05
C PHE A 60 -39.88 -32.67 1.52
N GLN A 61 -40.36 -33.73 2.18
CA GLN A 61 -41.72 -33.77 2.72
C GLN A 61 -41.94 -32.65 3.74
N HIS A 62 -41.02 -32.48 4.70
CA HIS A 62 -41.16 -31.47 5.74
C HIS A 62 -40.88 -30.05 5.25
N LEU A 63 -39.96 -29.87 4.30
CA LEU A 63 -39.73 -28.60 3.62
C LEU A 63 -41.02 -28.11 2.92
N LEU A 64 -41.67 -28.99 2.15
CA LEU A 64 -42.88 -28.65 1.39
C LEU A 64 -44.14 -28.60 2.26
N ALA A 65 -44.20 -29.29 3.40
CA ALA A 65 -45.32 -29.27 4.32
C ALA A 65 -45.30 -28.07 5.29
N SER A 66 -44.16 -27.39 5.44
CA SER A 66 -44.02 -26.25 6.37
C SER A 66 -44.70 -24.98 5.84
N ASP A 67 -45.14 -24.12 6.76
CA ASP A 67 -45.73 -22.82 6.45
C ASP A 67 -44.63 -21.78 6.16
N TYR A 68 -43.52 -21.86 6.92
CA TYR A 68 -42.35 -21.01 6.82
C TYR A 68 -41.11 -21.82 6.42
N VAL A 69 -40.25 -21.20 5.62
CA VAL A 69 -38.90 -21.69 5.32
C VAL A 69 -37.91 -20.64 5.77
N ALA A 70 -36.91 -21.02 6.54
CA ALA A 70 -35.87 -20.10 7.00
C ALA A 70 -34.47 -20.61 6.67
N THR A 71 -33.61 -19.69 6.28
CA THR A 71 -32.15 -19.87 6.16
C THR A 71 -31.46 -19.02 7.24
N GLU A 72 -30.15 -19.20 7.45
CA GLU A 72 -29.40 -18.37 8.42
C GLU A 72 -29.71 -16.89 8.25
N SER A 73 -29.55 -16.38 7.04
CA SER A 73 -29.99 -15.04 6.64
C SER A 73 -30.77 -15.09 5.33
N ASP A 74 -31.50 -14.03 5.01
CA ASP A 74 -32.30 -13.95 3.77
C ASP A 74 -31.38 -13.69 2.56
N PRO A 75 -31.25 -14.63 1.61
CA PRO A 75 -30.43 -14.44 0.41
C PRO A 75 -30.85 -13.22 -0.42
N ALA A 76 -32.10 -12.77 -0.32
CA ALA A 76 -32.58 -11.58 -1.01
C ALA A 76 -31.88 -10.27 -0.57
N THR A 77 -31.25 -10.26 0.61
CA THR A 77 -30.54 -9.09 1.16
C THR A 77 -29.02 -9.18 0.98
N TRP A 78 -28.50 -10.24 0.35
CA TRP A 78 -27.05 -10.46 0.28
C TRP A 78 -26.32 -9.51 -0.68
N LEU A 79 -27.03 -8.89 -1.62
CA LEU A 79 -26.44 -7.82 -2.45
C LEU A 79 -25.98 -6.62 -1.60
N ASP A 80 -26.61 -6.38 -0.45
CA ASP A 80 -26.24 -5.30 0.47
C ASP A 80 -24.93 -5.59 1.24
N LEU A 81 -24.38 -6.81 1.12
CA LEU A 81 -23.07 -7.17 1.68
C LEU A 81 -21.93 -6.65 0.83
N TYR A 82 -22.16 -6.37 -0.45
CA TYR A 82 -21.08 -5.99 -1.35
C TYR A 82 -20.43 -4.68 -0.94
N SER A 83 -21.21 -3.70 -0.46
CA SER A 83 -20.69 -2.43 0.03
C SER A 83 -19.79 -2.57 1.27
N VAL A 84 -19.89 -3.68 2.00
CA VAL A 84 -19.01 -3.99 3.14
C VAL A 84 -17.65 -4.48 2.66
N PHE A 85 -17.59 -5.21 1.54
CA PHE A 85 -16.35 -5.82 1.01
C PHE A 85 -15.70 -5.01 -0.11
N ALA A 86 -16.44 -4.11 -0.77
CA ALA A 86 -15.94 -3.36 -1.90
C ALA A 86 -15.08 -2.16 -1.46
N GLN A 87 -13.77 -2.37 -1.29
CA GLN A 87 -12.74 -1.34 -1.40
C GLN A 87 -11.43 -1.95 -1.91
N ASN A 88 -11.06 -1.58 -3.15
CA ASN A 88 -9.66 -1.56 -3.57
C ASN A 88 -9.25 -0.08 -3.64
N ARG A 89 -8.16 0.28 -2.98
CA ARG A 89 -7.47 1.54 -3.24
C ARG A 89 -6.57 1.29 -4.44
N ASN A 90 -6.99 1.68 -5.64
CA ASN A 90 -6.05 1.72 -6.75
C ASN A 90 -5.17 2.97 -6.59
N TYR A 91 -3.89 2.75 -6.32
CA TYR A 91 -2.85 3.77 -6.37
C TYR A 91 -2.43 3.98 -7.83
N ASP A 92 -3.37 4.41 -8.69
CA ASP A 92 -3.01 4.82 -10.04
C ASP A 92 -2.33 6.20 -9.99
N SER A 93 -1.26 6.35 -10.77
CA SER A 93 -0.64 7.66 -11.07
C SER A 93 -1.71 8.66 -11.50
N PHE A 94 -1.67 9.87 -10.93
CA PHE A 94 -2.67 10.92 -11.14
C PHE A 94 -3.00 11.17 -12.62
N TYR A 95 -1.98 11.30 -13.48
CA TYR A 95 -2.17 11.57 -14.90
C TYR A 95 -2.74 10.37 -15.68
N LYS A 96 -2.44 9.13 -15.27
CA LYS A 96 -3.02 7.91 -15.88
C LYS A 96 -4.55 7.92 -15.79
N GLY A 97 -5.12 8.59 -14.79
CA GLY A 97 -6.57 8.78 -14.66
C GLY A 97 -7.24 9.43 -15.88
N PHE A 98 -6.52 10.24 -16.67
CA PHE A 98 -7.05 10.89 -17.87
C PHE A 98 -6.92 10.04 -19.14
N TYR A 99 -6.12 8.97 -19.12
CA TYR A 99 -5.81 8.20 -20.32
C TYR A 99 -7.06 7.51 -20.84
N ARG A 100 -7.30 7.64 -22.14
CA ARG A 100 -8.39 6.96 -22.83
C ARG A 100 -7.89 6.40 -24.13
N HIS A 101 -8.40 5.23 -24.48
CA HIS A 101 -8.01 4.50 -25.67
C HIS A 101 -9.23 4.14 -26.49
N PRO A 102 -9.12 4.07 -27.84
CA PRO A 102 -10.09 3.35 -28.64
C PRO A 102 -10.24 1.92 -28.12
N VAL A 103 -11.48 1.41 -28.12
CA VAL A 103 -11.74 0.06 -27.63
C VAL A 103 -10.89 -0.96 -28.37
N LYS A 104 -10.20 -1.83 -27.62
CA LYS A 104 -9.42 -2.95 -28.16
C LYS A 104 -10.29 -4.20 -28.24
N ARG A 105 -9.85 -5.18 -29.06
CA ARG A 105 -10.57 -6.45 -29.22
C ARG A 105 -10.80 -7.15 -27.89
N ASP A 106 -9.78 -7.22 -27.05
CA ASP A 106 -9.80 -7.99 -25.80
C ASP A 106 -10.68 -7.32 -24.73
N GLU A 107 -10.82 -5.99 -24.79
CA GLU A 107 -11.72 -5.22 -23.92
C GLU A 107 -13.21 -5.48 -24.21
N LEU A 108 -13.53 -6.13 -25.34
CA LEU A 108 -14.91 -6.51 -25.70
C LEU A 108 -15.31 -7.88 -25.12
N PHE A 109 -14.37 -8.73 -24.72
CA PHE A 109 -14.67 -10.08 -24.23
C PHE A 109 -15.63 -10.09 -23.04
N PRO A 110 -15.49 -9.20 -22.03
CA PRO A 110 -16.37 -9.19 -20.87
C PRO A 110 -17.85 -8.94 -21.23
N LEU A 111 -18.17 -8.36 -22.39
CA LEU A 111 -19.55 -8.16 -22.84
C LEU A 111 -20.32 -9.48 -23.02
N PHE A 112 -19.62 -10.58 -23.35
CA PHE A 112 -20.24 -11.85 -23.75
C PHE A 112 -20.22 -12.91 -22.65
N GLU A 113 -19.38 -12.71 -21.62
CA GLU A 113 -19.34 -13.58 -20.46
C GLU A 113 -20.69 -13.60 -19.73
N SER A 114 -21.20 -14.81 -19.48
CA SER A 114 -22.52 -15.01 -18.86
C SER A 114 -22.49 -15.13 -17.34
N SER A 115 -21.32 -15.33 -16.73
CA SER A 115 -21.13 -15.54 -15.30
C SER A 115 -20.01 -14.66 -14.76
N ASP A 116 -20.34 -13.80 -13.81
CA ASP A 116 -19.40 -13.02 -13.02
C ASP A 116 -18.94 -13.81 -11.79
N PHE A 117 -17.69 -13.65 -11.34
CA PHE A 117 -17.17 -14.24 -10.10
C PHE A 117 -18.09 -13.98 -8.91
N MET A 118 -18.59 -12.76 -8.78
CA MET A 118 -19.51 -12.36 -7.71
C MET A 118 -20.81 -13.15 -7.75
N MET A 119 -21.34 -13.34 -8.96
CA MET A 119 -22.56 -14.09 -9.17
C MET A 119 -22.36 -15.57 -8.88
N ASN A 120 -21.22 -16.12 -9.28
CA ASN A 120 -20.85 -17.46 -8.90
C ASN A 120 -20.86 -17.60 -7.38
N ASN A 121 -20.20 -16.71 -6.63
CA ASN A 121 -20.20 -16.76 -5.16
C ASN A 121 -21.58 -16.57 -4.51
N LEU A 122 -22.45 -15.75 -5.12
CA LEU A 122 -23.80 -15.49 -4.62
C LEU A 122 -24.76 -16.66 -4.86
N MET A 123 -24.69 -17.29 -6.04
CA MET A 123 -25.75 -18.18 -6.53
C MET A 123 -25.32 -19.63 -6.76
N PHE A 124 -24.05 -19.89 -7.07
CA PHE A 124 -23.63 -21.20 -7.59
C PHE A 124 -22.52 -21.86 -6.76
N ARG A 125 -21.50 -21.09 -6.34
CA ARG A 125 -20.31 -21.51 -5.59
C ARG A 125 -19.63 -22.72 -6.23
N THR A 126 -19.34 -22.61 -7.52
CA THR A 126 -18.77 -23.70 -8.34
C THR A 126 -17.55 -23.23 -9.14
N THR A 127 -16.82 -24.15 -9.76
CA THR A 127 -15.77 -23.84 -10.73
C THR A 127 -15.90 -24.75 -11.94
N GLU A 128 -15.36 -24.34 -13.08
CA GLU A 128 -15.45 -25.12 -14.32
C GLU A 128 -14.91 -26.55 -14.15
N ALA A 129 -13.82 -26.73 -13.38
CA ALA A 129 -13.23 -28.04 -13.09
C ALA A 129 -14.10 -28.94 -12.20
N ARG A 130 -15.00 -28.35 -11.40
CA ARG A 130 -15.81 -29.08 -10.40
C ARG A 130 -17.29 -29.19 -10.74
N LYS A 131 -17.78 -28.46 -11.75
CA LYS A 131 -19.22 -28.38 -12.07
C LYS A 131 -19.89 -29.74 -12.26
N ASP A 132 -19.22 -30.71 -12.89
CA ASP A 132 -19.78 -32.05 -13.13
C ASP A 132 -19.89 -32.89 -11.83
N TYR A 133 -19.16 -32.50 -10.78
CA TYR A 133 -19.11 -33.14 -9.46
C TYR A 133 -19.90 -32.39 -8.39
N GLN A 134 -20.43 -31.22 -8.74
CA GLN A 134 -21.20 -30.35 -7.87
C GLN A 134 -22.67 -30.32 -8.32
N GLU A 135 -23.49 -29.67 -7.51
CA GLU A 135 -24.88 -29.38 -7.74
C GLU A 135 -24.99 -27.94 -8.24
N GLU A 136 -26.15 -27.65 -8.80
CA GLU A 136 -26.41 -26.44 -9.57
C GLU A 136 -26.47 -25.15 -8.71
N THR A 137 -26.53 -25.29 -7.40
CA THR A 137 -26.45 -24.23 -6.40
C THR A 137 -26.00 -24.85 -5.08
N TYR A 138 -25.69 -24.05 -4.07
CA TYR A 138 -25.45 -24.56 -2.71
C TYR A 138 -26.78 -24.77 -2.00
N LEU A 139 -26.77 -25.68 -1.01
CA LEU A 139 -27.99 -26.22 -0.42
C LEU A 139 -28.91 -25.17 0.20
N ASP A 140 -28.36 -24.17 0.89
CA ASP A 140 -29.14 -23.12 1.56
C ASP A 140 -30.00 -22.34 0.55
N LEU A 141 -29.43 -21.99 -0.61
CA LEU A 141 -30.16 -21.28 -1.66
C LEU A 141 -31.19 -22.17 -2.34
N PHE A 142 -30.90 -23.46 -2.52
CA PHE A 142 -31.92 -24.41 -2.99
C PHE A 142 -33.13 -24.46 -2.04
N ILE A 143 -32.92 -24.46 -0.72
CA ILE A 143 -33.99 -24.45 0.28
C ILE A 143 -34.81 -23.16 0.19
N TYR A 144 -34.14 -22.00 0.10
CA TYR A 144 -34.77 -20.71 -0.13
C TYR A 144 -35.65 -20.73 -1.40
N GLN A 145 -35.10 -21.21 -2.53
CA GLN A 145 -35.79 -21.29 -3.81
C GLN A 145 -36.99 -22.23 -3.76
N ALA A 146 -36.86 -23.38 -3.10
CA ALA A 146 -37.98 -24.30 -2.88
C ALA A 146 -39.12 -23.63 -2.11
N GLY A 147 -38.79 -22.88 -1.03
CA GLY A 147 -39.76 -22.10 -0.28
C GLY A 147 -40.50 -21.08 -1.17
N LYS A 148 -39.77 -20.29 -1.95
CA LYS A 148 -40.35 -19.31 -2.89
C LYS A 148 -41.24 -19.98 -3.94
N LYS A 149 -40.77 -21.04 -4.58
CA LYS A 149 -41.47 -21.75 -5.67
C LYS A 149 -42.80 -22.36 -5.22
N TYR A 150 -42.88 -22.80 -3.96
CA TYR A 150 -44.09 -23.37 -3.36
C TYR A 150 -44.87 -22.37 -2.50
N ASN A 151 -44.67 -21.07 -2.73
CA ASN A 151 -45.41 -19.97 -2.09
C ASN A 151 -45.37 -20.01 -0.55
N LYS A 152 -44.23 -20.43 0.01
CA LYS A 152 -43.97 -20.43 1.45
C LYS A 152 -43.50 -19.05 1.90
N ARG A 153 -43.69 -18.74 3.19
CA ARG A 153 -43.12 -17.52 3.78
C ARG A 153 -41.63 -17.75 4.06
N VAL A 154 -40.77 -17.14 3.26
CA VAL A 154 -39.33 -17.25 3.41
C VAL A 154 -38.79 -16.11 4.29
N VAL A 155 -37.94 -16.43 5.25
CA VAL A 155 -37.37 -15.47 6.22
C VAL A 155 -35.92 -15.81 6.57
N GLY A 156 -35.10 -14.81 6.88
CA GLY A 156 -33.79 -15.02 7.51
C GLY A 156 -33.92 -15.15 9.04
N LEU A 157 -33.09 -16.00 9.65
CA LEU A 157 -33.02 -16.11 11.13
C LEU A 157 -32.15 -15.01 11.75
N GLU A 158 -31.25 -14.42 10.97
CA GLU A 158 -30.39 -13.30 11.34
C GLU A 158 -30.29 -12.24 10.22
N ASN A 159 -29.71 -11.09 10.54
CA ASN A 159 -29.39 -10.06 9.54
C ASN A 159 -27.97 -10.33 8.99
N ALA A 160 -27.87 -10.62 7.68
CA ALA A 160 -26.61 -11.00 7.05
C ALA A 160 -25.51 -9.93 7.23
N LYS A 161 -25.84 -8.66 6.94
CA LYS A 161 -24.91 -7.53 7.01
C LYS A 161 -24.35 -7.37 8.41
N LYS A 162 -25.23 -7.30 9.41
CA LYS A 162 -24.84 -7.21 10.81
C LYS A 162 -23.95 -8.37 11.25
N SER A 163 -24.35 -9.61 10.92
CA SER A 163 -23.62 -10.80 11.37
C SER A 163 -22.22 -10.87 10.78
N ILE A 164 -22.06 -10.52 9.50
CA ILE A 164 -20.73 -10.45 8.84
C ILE A 164 -19.87 -9.34 9.45
N ILE A 165 -20.43 -8.16 9.71
CA ILE A 165 -19.70 -7.07 10.37
C ILE A 165 -19.23 -7.50 11.77
N ASP A 166 -20.10 -8.13 12.56
CA ASP A 166 -19.74 -8.62 13.90
C ASP A 166 -18.61 -9.67 13.85
N VAL A 167 -18.56 -10.49 12.79
CA VAL A 167 -17.46 -11.44 12.52
C VAL A 167 -16.18 -10.72 12.10
N LEU A 168 -16.25 -9.73 11.21
CA LEU A 168 -15.09 -8.98 10.75
C LEU A 168 -14.44 -8.19 11.90
N LYS A 169 -15.23 -7.59 12.79
CA LYS A 169 -14.76 -6.91 14.02
C LYS A 169 -14.03 -7.82 15.00
N ALA A 170 -14.26 -9.12 14.93
CA ALA A 170 -13.70 -10.05 15.91
C ALA A 170 -12.20 -10.28 15.70
N GLU A 171 -11.63 -9.89 14.55
CA GLU A 171 -10.23 -10.01 14.08
C GLU A 171 -9.39 -11.04 14.85
N PRO A 172 -9.15 -12.23 14.29
CA PRO A 172 -8.24 -13.18 14.90
C PRO A 172 -6.80 -12.69 14.73
N THR A 173 -6.06 -12.55 15.84
CA THR A 173 -4.62 -12.27 15.84
C THR A 173 -3.81 -13.36 15.13
N SER A 174 -4.31 -14.61 15.13
CA SER A 174 -3.83 -15.70 14.29
C SER A 174 -4.85 -16.84 14.25
N PHE A 175 -4.92 -17.57 13.13
CA PHE A 175 -5.65 -18.84 13.04
C PHE A 175 -4.78 -20.05 13.43
N ASN A 176 -3.52 -19.85 13.81
CA ASN A 176 -2.63 -20.93 14.22
C ASN A 176 -3.09 -21.52 15.55
N PRO A 177 -3.54 -22.79 15.58
CA PRO A 177 -3.85 -23.45 16.84
C PRO A 177 -2.58 -23.60 17.67
N ASP A 178 -2.70 -23.47 18.99
CA ASP A 178 -1.62 -23.86 19.89
C ASP A 178 -1.19 -25.34 19.65
N GLN A 179 0.01 -25.70 20.10
CA GLN A 179 0.57 -27.03 19.81
C GLN A 179 -0.32 -28.18 20.31
N GLU A 180 -1.06 -27.99 21.41
CA GLU A 180 -1.94 -29.03 21.97
C GLU A 180 -3.16 -29.26 21.06
N LYS A 181 -3.80 -28.18 20.59
CA LYS A 181 -4.89 -28.25 19.61
C LYS A 181 -4.41 -28.79 18.28
N LEU A 182 -3.20 -28.43 17.84
CA LEU A 182 -2.63 -28.94 16.59
C LEU A 182 -2.49 -30.47 16.63
N GLN A 183 -1.98 -31.02 17.73
CA GLN A 183 -1.90 -32.48 17.92
C GLN A 183 -3.28 -33.14 17.93
N ALA A 184 -4.26 -32.52 18.58
CA ALA A 184 -5.64 -33.00 18.60
C ALA A 184 -6.26 -32.99 17.19
N ILE A 185 -6.04 -31.91 16.42
CA ILE A 185 -6.48 -31.79 15.01
C ILE A 185 -5.82 -32.90 14.18
N MET A 186 -4.49 -33.07 14.24
CA MET A 186 -3.80 -34.13 13.49
C MET A 186 -4.35 -35.52 13.80
N LYS A 187 -4.68 -35.80 15.06
CA LYS A 187 -5.31 -37.08 15.47
C LYS A 187 -6.72 -37.27 14.90
N LEU A 188 -7.49 -36.18 14.79
CA LEU A 188 -8.84 -36.17 14.20
C LEU A 188 -8.81 -36.30 12.66
N LEU A 189 -7.81 -35.68 12.03
CA LEU A 189 -7.57 -35.73 10.60
C LEU A 189 -7.04 -37.09 10.15
N ARG A 190 -6.14 -37.69 10.93
CA ARG A 190 -5.35 -38.87 10.53
C ARG A 190 -4.61 -38.58 9.22
N ASP A 191 -4.90 -39.35 8.17
CA ASP A 191 -4.28 -39.20 6.84
C ASP A 191 -5.10 -38.30 5.88
N ARG A 192 -6.16 -37.65 6.40
CA ARG A 192 -7.07 -36.79 5.61
C ARG A 192 -6.70 -35.32 5.75
N THR A 193 -6.99 -34.53 4.73
CA THR A 193 -6.97 -33.06 4.87
C THR A 193 -8.15 -32.58 5.73
N TYR A 194 -8.07 -31.35 6.25
CA TYR A 194 -9.15 -30.72 7.02
C TYR A 194 -10.50 -30.77 6.28
N ASN A 195 -10.51 -30.36 5.01
CA ASN A 195 -11.71 -30.37 4.17
C ASN A 195 -12.25 -31.78 3.91
N GLN A 196 -11.37 -32.77 3.74
CA GLN A 196 -11.79 -34.17 3.59
C GLN A 196 -12.46 -34.69 4.86
N ALA A 197 -11.87 -34.44 6.03
CA ALA A 197 -12.44 -34.83 7.31
C ALA A 197 -13.80 -34.16 7.56
N MET A 198 -13.91 -32.85 7.29
CA MET A 198 -15.17 -32.09 7.40
C MET A 198 -16.28 -32.71 6.52
N ASN A 199 -15.96 -32.98 5.25
CA ASN A 199 -16.91 -33.59 4.31
C ASN A 199 -17.34 -35.01 4.73
N ASP A 200 -16.41 -35.82 5.23
CA ASP A 200 -16.70 -37.18 5.70
C ASP A 200 -17.59 -37.15 6.95
N TYR A 201 -17.30 -36.30 7.93
CA TYR A 201 -18.13 -36.18 9.14
C TYR A 201 -19.52 -35.63 8.84
N TYR A 202 -19.65 -34.69 7.89
CA TYR A 202 -20.95 -34.23 7.41
C TYR A 202 -21.71 -35.36 6.69
N ARG A 203 -21.06 -36.12 5.80
CA ARG A 203 -21.64 -37.28 5.11
C ARG A 203 -22.15 -38.34 6.09
N ASP A 204 -21.36 -38.60 7.13
CA ASP A 204 -21.69 -39.54 8.21
C ASP A 204 -22.72 -38.97 9.21
N LYS A 205 -23.17 -37.73 9.01
CA LYS A 205 -24.13 -37.00 9.86
C LYS A 205 -23.66 -36.92 11.33
N ASN A 206 -22.35 -36.83 11.54
CA ASN A 206 -21.69 -36.90 12.84
C ASN A 206 -21.34 -35.50 13.33
N LEU A 207 -22.34 -34.80 13.90
CA LEU A 207 -22.19 -33.42 14.34
C LEU A 207 -21.21 -33.28 15.52
N ASP A 208 -21.07 -34.32 16.36
CA ASP A 208 -20.09 -34.33 17.46
C ASP A 208 -18.64 -34.12 16.97
N MET A 209 -18.30 -34.71 15.82
CA MET A 209 -16.96 -34.61 15.23
C MET A 209 -16.75 -33.30 14.48
N LEU A 210 -17.80 -32.78 13.84
CA LEU A 210 -17.77 -31.46 13.20
C LEU A 210 -17.53 -30.36 14.25
N ASP A 211 -18.27 -30.40 15.36
CA ASP A 211 -18.11 -29.49 16.50
C ASP A 211 -16.68 -29.51 17.03
N SER A 212 -16.15 -30.70 17.28
CA SER A 212 -14.80 -30.88 17.81
C SER A 212 -13.74 -30.32 16.87
N LEU A 213 -13.85 -30.59 15.56
CA LEU A 213 -12.90 -30.10 14.57
C LEU A 213 -12.95 -28.58 14.45
N TYR A 214 -14.16 -28.01 14.44
CA TYR A 214 -14.37 -26.57 14.32
C TYR A 214 -13.91 -25.81 15.57
N TYR A 215 -14.19 -26.33 16.76
CA TYR A 215 -13.74 -25.77 18.04
C TYR A 215 -12.22 -25.75 18.18
N LEU A 216 -11.55 -26.82 17.75
CA LEU A 216 -10.08 -26.90 17.83
C LEU A 216 -9.40 -25.99 16.81
N ALA A 217 -9.97 -25.84 15.61
CA ALA A 217 -9.39 -25.04 14.54
C ALA A 217 -9.67 -23.53 14.65
N THR A 218 -10.59 -23.11 15.52
CA THR A 218 -11.05 -21.71 15.57
C THR A 218 -10.65 -21.04 16.90
N PRO A 219 -10.01 -19.86 16.87
CA PRO A 219 -9.70 -19.09 18.07
C PRO A 219 -10.96 -18.72 18.89
N PRO A 220 -10.91 -18.68 20.23
CA PRO A 220 -12.11 -18.47 21.05
C PRO A 220 -12.91 -17.19 20.77
N LYS A 221 -12.23 -16.05 20.55
CA LYS A 221 -12.88 -14.76 20.23
C LYS A 221 -13.61 -14.83 18.89
N TYR A 222 -12.95 -15.41 17.89
CA TYR A 222 -13.52 -15.58 16.55
C TYR A 222 -14.66 -16.61 16.55
N LEU A 223 -14.51 -17.74 17.26
CA LEU A 223 -15.56 -18.76 17.43
C LEU A 223 -16.82 -18.17 18.08
N LYS A 224 -16.66 -17.29 19.08
CA LYS A 224 -17.78 -16.62 19.74
C LYS A 224 -18.60 -15.79 18.75
N ALA A 225 -17.95 -14.97 17.92
CA ALA A 225 -18.61 -14.14 16.92
C ALA A 225 -19.21 -14.97 15.77
N LEU A 226 -18.45 -15.96 15.27
CA LEU A 226 -18.81 -16.76 14.11
C LEU A 226 -19.92 -17.78 14.37
N ILE A 227 -19.99 -18.34 15.60
CA ILE A 227 -20.95 -19.40 15.96
C ILE A 227 -21.85 -19.00 17.13
N HIS A 228 -21.29 -18.69 18.31
CA HIS A 228 -22.08 -18.64 19.55
C HIS A 228 -23.10 -17.48 19.58
N ASP A 229 -22.69 -16.27 19.23
CA ASP A 229 -23.57 -15.10 19.25
C ASP A 229 -24.67 -15.20 18.18
N ARG A 230 -24.32 -15.78 17.02
CA ARG A 230 -25.25 -16.09 15.93
C ARG A 230 -26.26 -17.18 16.34
N ASN A 231 -25.83 -18.23 17.04
CA ASN A 231 -26.71 -19.29 17.56
C ASN A 231 -27.80 -18.73 18.49
N ILE A 232 -27.45 -17.79 19.37
CA ILE A 232 -28.41 -17.15 20.27
C ILE A 232 -29.46 -16.38 19.48
N THR A 233 -29.03 -15.61 18.48
CA THR A 233 -29.91 -14.84 17.59
C THR A 233 -30.84 -15.77 16.82
N MET A 234 -30.30 -16.80 16.18
CA MET A 234 -31.06 -17.77 15.40
C MET A 234 -32.05 -18.56 16.26
N ALA A 235 -31.65 -19.04 17.45
CA ALA A 235 -32.54 -19.75 18.37
C ALA A 235 -33.72 -18.88 18.84
N LYS A 236 -33.49 -17.59 19.07
CA LYS A 236 -34.55 -16.61 19.39
C LYS A 236 -35.51 -16.39 18.20
N SER A 237 -34.97 -16.31 16.98
CA SER A 237 -35.78 -16.19 15.77
C SER A 237 -36.62 -17.45 15.52
N ILE A 238 -36.04 -18.64 15.70
CA ILE A 238 -36.76 -19.92 15.60
C ILE A 238 -37.92 -19.96 16.60
N ASP A 239 -37.65 -19.69 17.89
CA ASP A 239 -38.66 -19.64 18.97
C ASP A 239 -39.86 -18.73 18.62
N SER A 240 -39.58 -17.57 18.02
CA SER A 240 -40.60 -16.61 17.56
C SER A 240 -41.39 -17.08 16.33
N LEU A 241 -40.76 -17.84 15.44
CA LEU A 241 -41.38 -18.31 14.18
C LEU A 241 -42.23 -19.55 14.40
N VAL A 242 -41.77 -20.51 15.23
CA VAL A 242 -42.50 -21.76 15.50
C VAL A 242 -43.86 -21.52 16.18
N SER A 243 -44.02 -20.41 16.90
CA SER A 243 -45.31 -20.02 17.49
C SER A 243 -46.31 -19.47 16.48
N LYS A 244 -45.86 -19.10 15.26
CA LYS A 244 -46.70 -18.52 14.19
C LYS A 244 -47.17 -19.55 13.16
N GLY A 245 -46.51 -20.72 13.09
CA GLY A 245 -46.81 -21.78 12.13
C GLY A 245 -45.70 -22.84 12.11
N SER A 246 -45.84 -23.87 11.26
CA SER A 246 -44.76 -24.85 11.07
C SER A 246 -43.58 -24.21 10.34
N LEU A 247 -42.38 -24.40 10.87
CA LEU A 247 -41.13 -23.86 10.33
C LEU A 247 -40.25 -24.99 9.81
N PHE A 248 -39.61 -24.79 8.66
CA PHE A 248 -38.43 -25.53 8.22
C PHE A 248 -37.24 -24.57 8.22
N ALA A 249 -36.33 -24.70 9.18
CA ALA A 249 -35.13 -23.86 9.31
C ALA A 249 -33.89 -24.63 8.87
N ALA A 250 -33.05 -24.03 8.03
CA ALA A 250 -31.77 -24.55 7.60
C ALA A 250 -30.64 -23.61 8.03
N ILE A 251 -29.72 -24.14 8.84
CA ILE A 251 -28.53 -23.43 9.33
C ILE A 251 -27.33 -24.35 9.22
N GLY A 252 -26.11 -23.81 9.14
CA GLY A 252 -24.88 -24.56 9.00
C GLY A 252 -24.76 -25.62 10.09
N ALA A 253 -24.30 -26.82 9.73
CA ALA A 253 -24.23 -27.96 10.63
C ALA A 253 -23.38 -27.69 11.89
N ALA A 254 -22.38 -26.81 11.80
CA ALA A 254 -21.56 -26.36 12.93
C ALA A 254 -22.37 -25.58 14.00
N HIS A 255 -23.52 -24.99 13.64
CA HIS A 255 -24.38 -24.26 14.57
C HIS A 255 -25.27 -25.17 15.43
N LEU A 256 -25.42 -26.44 15.08
CA LEU A 256 -26.35 -27.36 15.73
C LEU A 256 -25.86 -27.97 17.05
N PRO A 257 -24.66 -28.60 17.10
CA PRO A 257 -24.18 -29.35 18.27
C PRO A 257 -23.56 -28.46 19.36
N GLY A 258 -23.22 -29.08 20.49
CA GLY A 258 -22.50 -28.42 21.58
C GLY A 258 -23.42 -27.69 22.57
N LYS A 259 -22.85 -27.25 23.70
CA LYS A 259 -23.62 -26.61 24.80
C LYS A 259 -24.27 -25.29 24.38
N GLN A 260 -23.65 -24.58 23.43
CA GLN A 260 -24.15 -23.33 22.85
C GLN A 260 -24.72 -23.54 21.44
N GLY A 261 -24.92 -24.80 21.03
CA GLY A 261 -25.57 -25.15 19.77
C GLY A 261 -27.08 -24.91 19.81
N VAL A 262 -27.66 -24.62 18.66
CA VAL A 262 -29.10 -24.30 18.53
C VAL A 262 -30.00 -25.42 19.07
N ILE A 263 -29.58 -26.69 18.96
CA ILE A 263 -30.35 -27.83 19.52
C ILE A 263 -30.51 -27.68 21.03
N GLU A 264 -29.41 -27.42 21.75
CA GLU A 264 -29.45 -27.30 23.20
C GLU A 264 -30.11 -25.99 23.65
N LEU A 265 -29.94 -24.90 22.89
CA LEU A 265 -30.61 -23.63 23.16
C LEU A 265 -32.14 -23.77 23.05
N LEU A 266 -32.65 -24.53 22.07
CA LEU A 266 -34.08 -24.80 21.93
C LEU A 266 -34.59 -25.74 23.02
N ARG A 267 -33.82 -26.77 23.40
CA ARG A 267 -34.16 -27.65 24.54
C ARG A 267 -34.24 -26.88 25.85
N ALA A 268 -33.29 -25.96 26.08
CA ALA A 268 -33.30 -25.06 27.24
C ALA A 268 -34.52 -24.14 27.27
N LYS A 269 -35.12 -23.82 26.11
CA LYS A 269 -36.38 -23.09 25.99
C LYS A 269 -37.63 -23.94 26.20
N GLY A 270 -37.49 -25.24 26.46
CA GLY A 270 -38.59 -26.16 26.75
C GLY A 270 -39.14 -26.94 25.55
N TYR A 271 -38.51 -26.83 24.37
CA TYR A 271 -38.87 -27.64 23.22
C TYR A 271 -38.29 -29.05 23.30
N GLU A 272 -39.02 -30.03 22.79
CA GLU A 272 -38.47 -31.34 22.48
C GLU A 272 -37.81 -31.28 21.09
N VAL A 273 -36.51 -31.59 21.02
CA VAL A 273 -35.73 -31.58 19.77
C VAL A 273 -35.14 -32.97 19.52
N LYS A 274 -35.60 -33.68 18.48
CA LYS A 274 -35.25 -35.08 18.18
C LYS A 274 -34.72 -35.25 16.76
N ALA A 275 -33.66 -36.04 16.59
CA ALA A 275 -33.13 -36.36 15.27
C ALA A 275 -34.13 -37.23 14.47
N ILE A 276 -34.29 -36.92 13.19
CA ILE A 276 -35.05 -37.69 12.22
C ILE A 276 -34.05 -38.47 11.34
N ASN A 277 -34.18 -39.80 11.36
CA ASN A 277 -33.42 -40.69 10.50
C ASN A 277 -34.37 -41.32 9.49
N ASP A 278 -34.20 -40.99 8.22
CA ASP A 278 -35.08 -41.44 7.13
C ASP A 278 -34.25 -41.84 5.91
N PRO A 279 -34.67 -42.84 5.09
CA PRO A 279 -33.89 -43.27 3.96
C PRO A 279 -33.98 -42.27 2.80
N TYR A 280 -32.98 -42.35 1.93
CA TYR A 280 -33.00 -41.70 0.62
C TYR A 280 -33.64 -42.66 -0.38
N SER A 281 -34.79 -42.30 -0.95
CA SER A 281 -35.47 -43.13 -1.95
C SER A 281 -35.74 -42.37 -3.26
N GLU A 282 -36.34 -43.07 -4.21
CA GLU A 282 -36.80 -42.49 -5.48
C GLU A 282 -37.85 -41.38 -5.27
N THR A 283 -38.55 -41.37 -4.14
CA THR A 283 -39.55 -40.34 -3.79
C THR A 283 -38.88 -38.97 -3.61
N GLY A 284 -37.83 -38.88 -2.78
CA GLY A 284 -37.05 -37.66 -2.60
C GLY A 284 -36.43 -37.16 -3.90
N ARG A 285 -35.89 -38.07 -4.73
CA ARG A 285 -35.35 -37.74 -6.07
C ARG A 285 -36.40 -37.07 -6.96
N LYS A 286 -37.61 -37.62 -7.02
CA LYS A 286 -38.72 -37.04 -7.79
C LYS A 286 -39.12 -35.67 -7.27
N LEU A 287 -39.20 -35.49 -5.96
CA LEU A 287 -39.52 -34.18 -5.35
C LEU A 287 -38.45 -33.14 -5.68
N LYS A 288 -37.15 -33.48 -5.59
CA LYS A 288 -36.04 -32.61 -6.01
C LYS A 288 -36.22 -32.17 -7.47
N THR A 289 -36.38 -33.12 -8.38
CA THR A 289 -36.56 -32.83 -9.81
C THR A 289 -37.81 -31.98 -10.08
N SER A 290 -38.90 -32.17 -9.34
CA SER A 290 -40.09 -31.32 -9.43
C SER A 290 -39.83 -29.87 -9.00
N ILE A 291 -39.11 -29.68 -7.89
CA ILE A 291 -38.71 -28.34 -7.40
C ILE A 291 -37.81 -27.63 -8.43
N GLU A 292 -36.84 -28.34 -9.00
CA GLU A 292 -35.89 -27.80 -9.98
C GLU A 292 -36.58 -27.35 -11.28
N LYS A 293 -37.57 -28.11 -11.76
CA LYS A 293 -38.31 -27.82 -13.00
C LYS A 293 -39.34 -26.69 -12.87
N GLN A 294 -39.70 -26.29 -11.65
CA GLN A 294 -40.67 -25.24 -11.40
C GLN A 294 -40.00 -23.86 -11.36
N PHE A 295 -40.61 -22.87 -12.02
CA PHE A 295 -40.23 -21.46 -11.94
C PHE A 295 -41.41 -20.60 -11.49
N ILE A 296 -41.12 -19.50 -10.82
CA ILE A 296 -42.11 -18.47 -10.48
C ILE A 296 -41.98 -17.28 -11.42
N LYS A 297 -43.09 -16.64 -11.78
CA LYS A 297 -43.02 -15.44 -12.62
C LYS A 297 -42.28 -14.32 -11.87
N PRO A 298 -41.18 -13.78 -12.41
CA PRO A 298 -40.46 -12.68 -11.76
C PRO A 298 -41.30 -11.40 -11.77
N ASN A 299 -41.16 -10.57 -10.74
CA ASN A 299 -41.78 -9.25 -10.71
C ASN A 299 -40.82 -8.22 -11.31
N TYR A 300 -41.08 -7.80 -12.54
CA TYR A 300 -40.20 -6.87 -13.23
C TYR A 300 -40.55 -5.40 -12.93
N THR A 301 -39.54 -4.63 -12.53
CA THR A 301 -39.61 -3.17 -12.46
C THR A 301 -38.73 -2.54 -13.54
N PHE A 302 -39.15 -1.40 -14.11
CA PHE A 302 -38.32 -0.71 -15.08
C PHE A 302 -37.12 -0.04 -14.39
N TYR A 303 -35.93 -0.36 -14.87
CA TYR A 303 -34.71 0.36 -14.58
C TYR A 303 -34.36 1.25 -15.78
N THR A 304 -33.97 2.49 -15.52
CA THR A 304 -33.43 3.43 -16.51
C THR A 304 -32.01 3.77 -16.09
N THR A 305 -31.04 3.74 -17.01
CA THR A 305 -29.68 4.21 -16.72
C THR A 305 -29.66 5.68 -16.35
N THR A 306 -28.66 6.12 -15.59
CA THR A 306 -28.53 7.49 -15.10
C THR A 306 -28.42 8.51 -16.24
N ASP A 307 -27.75 8.14 -17.33
CA ASP A 307 -27.69 8.91 -18.58
C ASP A 307 -28.97 8.86 -19.45
N SER A 308 -29.98 8.09 -19.04
CA SER A 308 -31.25 7.86 -19.75
C SER A 308 -31.11 7.23 -21.14
N VAL A 309 -30.00 6.54 -21.42
CA VAL A 309 -29.75 5.87 -22.71
C VAL A 309 -30.57 4.59 -22.85
N ILE A 310 -30.68 3.78 -21.80
CA ILE A 310 -31.42 2.51 -21.84
C ILE A 310 -32.43 2.40 -20.70
N LYS A 311 -33.62 1.89 -21.03
CA LYS A 311 -34.67 1.54 -20.09
C LYS A 311 -35.08 0.09 -20.33
N MET A 312 -35.04 -0.75 -19.29
CA MET A 312 -35.37 -2.17 -19.40
C MET A 312 -36.02 -2.76 -18.13
N PRO A 313 -36.82 -3.82 -18.26
CA PRO A 313 -37.36 -4.53 -17.09
C PRO A 313 -36.27 -5.34 -16.37
N MET A 314 -36.22 -5.23 -15.04
CA MET A 314 -35.28 -5.96 -14.17
C MET A 314 -36.06 -6.69 -13.05
N PRO A 315 -35.66 -7.92 -12.66
CA PRO A 315 -36.37 -8.74 -11.68
C PRO A 315 -36.12 -8.30 -10.22
N SER A 316 -35.11 -7.45 -9.99
CA SER A 316 -34.72 -6.92 -8.70
C SER A 316 -34.15 -5.51 -8.87
N LYS A 317 -33.88 -4.83 -7.75
CA LYS A 317 -33.04 -3.63 -7.74
C LYS A 317 -31.67 -3.98 -8.36
N PRO A 318 -31.15 -3.19 -9.30
CA PRO A 318 -29.85 -3.44 -9.89
C PRO A 318 -28.72 -3.14 -8.92
N ALA A 319 -27.68 -3.95 -8.97
CA ALA A 319 -26.38 -3.74 -8.34
C ALA A 319 -25.34 -3.39 -9.42
N PHE A 320 -24.30 -2.64 -9.04
CA PHE A 320 -23.30 -2.09 -9.95
C PHE A 320 -21.92 -2.66 -9.63
N PHE A 321 -21.27 -3.23 -10.64
CA PHE A 321 -19.96 -3.87 -10.54
C PHE A 321 -19.11 -3.42 -11.74
N GLY A 322 -18.29 -2.39 -11.55
CA GLY A 322 -17.55 -1.76 -12.64
C GLY A 322 -18.48 -1.34 -13.80
N SER A 323 -18.25 -1.89 -14.99
CA SER A 323 -19.08 -1.65 -16.19
C SER A 323 -20.36 -2.48 -16.27
N THR A 324 -20.55 -3.44 -15.35
CA THR A 324 -21.70 -4.35 -15.32
C THR A 324 -22.78 -3.85 -14.37
N THR A 325 -24.01 -3.71 -14.88
CA THR A 325 -25.22 -3.57 -14.06
C THR A 325 -25.92 -4.92 -14.00
N LEU A 326 -26.21 -5.42 -12.80
CA LEU A 326 -26.70 -6.80 -12.61
C LEU A 326 -27.95 -6.83 -11.72
N ALA A 327 -28.93 -7.64 -12.10
CA ALA A 327 -30.17 -7.84 -11.36
C ALA A 327 -30.49 -9.35 -11.25
N PRO A 328 -30.20 -10.00 -10.11
CA PRO A 328 -30.47 -11.43 -9.94
C PRO A 328 -31.95 -11.70 -9.73
N ASP A 329 -32.42 -12.80 -10.30
CA ASP A 329 -33.63 -13.49 -9.88
C ASP A 329 -33.24 -14.68 -8.98
N ILE A 330 -32.98 -14.35 -7.72
CA ILE A 330 -32.51 -15.30 -6.70
C ILE A 330 -33.48 -16.48 -6.53
N SER A 331 -34.79 -16.24 -6.75
CA SER A 331 -35.84 -17.25 -6.54
C SER A 331 -35.86 -18.33 -7.62
N ASN A 332 -35.40 -18.01 -8.84
CA ASN A 332 -35.36 -18.95 -9.96
C ASN A 332 -33.94 -19.40 -10.33
N GLY A 333 -32.90 -18.83 -9.71
CA GLY A 333 -31.52 -19.15 -10.08
C GLY A 333 -31.12 -18.56 -11.43
N ALA A 334 -31.66 -17.37 -11.75
CA ALA A 334 -31.47 -16.69 -13.03
C ALA A 334 -31.01 -15.24 -12.81
N MET A 335 -30.63 -14.54 -13.88
CA MET A 335 -30.26 -13.12 -13.79
C MET A 335 -30.52 -12.38 -15.08
N ILE A 336 -30.60 -11.06 -14.96
CA ILE A 336 -30.49 -10.12 -16.07
C ILE A 336 -29.28 -9.24 -15.82
N SER A 337 -28.45 -9.04 -16.85
CA SER A 337 -27.33 -8.10 -16.79
C SER A 337 -27.34 -7.13 -17.97
N LEU A 338 -26.74 -5.98 -17.74
CA LEU A 338 -26.53 -4.93 -18.72
C LEU A 338 -25.05 -4.53 -18.66
N LYS A 339 -24.32 -4.84 -19.72
CA LYS A 339 -22.91 -4.51 -19.89
C LYS A 339 -22.75 -3.47 -20.99
N ARG A 340 -21.90 -2.48 -20.77
CA ARG A 340 -21.68 -1.35 -21.68
C ARG A 340 -20.19 -1.14 -21.87
N VAL A 341 -19.76 -0.94 -23.11
CA VAL A 341 -18.36 -0.61 -23.44
C VAL A 341 -18.33 0.58 -24.39
N ALA A 342 -17.62 1.65 -24.00
CA ALA A 342 -17.39 2.82 -24.84
C ALA A 342 -16.49 2.45 -26.03
N LEU A 343 -16.90 2.81 -27.25
CA LEU A 343 -16.07 2.56 -28.44
C LEU A 343 -14.85 3.50 -28.49
N ARG A 344 -15.02 4.74 -28.02
CA ARG A 344 -14.00 5.81 -28.05
C ARG A 344 -13.32 5.96 -29.41
N GLN A 345 -14.05 5.68 -30.48
CA GLN A 345 -13.55 5.73 -31.86
C GLN A 345 -13.09 7.13 -32.29
N PHE A 346 -13.51 8.17 -31.58
CA PHE A 346 -13.01 9.54 -31.75
C PHE A 346 -11.52 9.68 -31.48
N LEU A 347 -10.91 8.78 -30.70
CA LEU A 347 -9.48 8.77 -30.39
C LEU A 347 -8.63 7.97 -31.39
N GLN A 348 -9.25 7.30 -32.37
CA GLN A 348 -8.50 6.57 -33.40
C GLN A 348 -7.80 7.55 -34.35
N LYS A 349 -6.61 7.16 -34.84
CA LYS A 349 -5.85 7.93 -35.84
C LYS A 349 -6.53 8.00 -37.22
N THR A 350 -7.43 7.04 -37.50
CA THR A 350 -8.22 6.99 -38.74
C THR A 350 -9.69 7.38 -38.48
N ASP A 351 -10.40 7.75 -39.53
CA ASP A 351 -11.83 8.09 -39.50
C ASP A 351 -12.75 6.86 -39.65
N ASP A 352 -12.21 5.64 -39.48
CA ASP A 352 -12.96 4.41 -39.64
C ASP A 352 -13.99 4.23 -38.52
N ALA A 353 -15.25 3.99 -38.89
CA ALA A 353 -16.26 3.59 -37.93
C ALA A 353 -16.05 2.15 -37.47
N PHE A 354 -16.46 1.82 -36.25
CA PHE A 354 -16.47 0.43 -35.78
C PHE A 354 -17.37 -0.43 -36.68
N ASP A 355 -16.80 -1.47 -37.30
CA ASP A 355 -17.54 -2.42 -38.12
C ASP A 355 -18.22 -3.49 -37.23
N PRO A 356 -19.56 -3.55 -37.18
CA PRO A 356 -20.30 -4.55 -36.41
C PRO A 356 -19.88 -6.00 -36.67
N ARG A 357 -19.44 -6.31 -37.90
CA ARG A 357 -19.02 -7.66 -38.30
C ARG A 357 -17.78 -8.13 -37.56
N ARG A 358 -16.99 -7.23 -36.96
CA ARG A 358 -15.86 -7.58 -36.09
C ARG A 358 -16.31 -8.33 -34.83
N LEU A 359 -17.58 -8.23 -34.44
CA LEU A 359 -18.12 -8.98 -33.33
C LEU A 359 -18.39 -10.46 -33.68
N ASP A 360 -18.52 -10.83 -34.96
CA ASP A 360 -18.91 -12.20 -35.33
C ASP A 360 -17.90 -13.25 -34.88
N SER A 361 -16.59 -12.96 -34.95
CA SER A 361 -15.56 -13.86 -34.42
C SER A 361 -15.60 -13.91 -32.90
N LEU A 362 -15.86 -12.77 -32.24
CA LEU A 362 -15.98 -12.70 -30.78
C LEU A 362 -17.19 -13.50 -30.27
N PHE A 363 -18.30 -13.47 -31.00
CA PHE A 363 -19.46 -14.30 -30.68
C PHE A 363 -19.11 -15.78 -30.73
N PHE A 364 -18.39 -16.21 -31.77
CA PHE A 364 -17.98 -17.60 -31.92
C PHE A 364 -16.97 -18.04 -30.83
N GLU A 365 -16.05 -17.16 -30.44
CA GLU A 365 -14.99 -17.45 -29.47
C GLU A 365 -15.46 -17.35 -28.01
N HIS A 366 -16.36 -16.41 -27.69
CA HIS A 366 -16.64 -16.01 -26.29
C HIS A 366 -18.10 -16.14 -25.85
N ILE A 367 -19.06 -16.45 -26.73
CA ILE A 367 -20.40 -16.82 -26.27
C ILE A 367 -20.35 -18.27 -25.77
N PRO A 368 -20.67 -18.53 -24.49
CA PRO A 368 -20.61 -19.87 -23.93
C PRO A 368 -21.65 -20.79 -24.55
N GLY A 369 -21.22 -22.01 -24.88
CA GLY A 369 -22.07 -23.06 -25.39
C GLY A 369 -22.26 -23.04 -26.91
N GLU A 370 -23.27 -23.78 -27.37
CA GLU A 370 -23.70 -23.80 -28.76
C GLU A 370 -24.62 -22.61 -29.05
N ILE A 371 -24.32 -21.81 -30.07
CA ILE A 371 -25.21 -20.75 -30.54
C ILE A 371 -26.38 -21.38 -31.31
N ILE A 372 -27.57 -21.32 -30.72
CA ILE A 372 -28.81 -21.89 -31.28
C ILE A 372 -29.42 -20.97 -32.33
N SER A 373 -29.36 -19.65 -32.09
CA SER A 373 -29.82 -18.65 -33.06
C SER A 373 -28.96 -17.39 -32.97
N LYS A 374 -28.75 -16.74 -34.12
CA LYS A 374 -28.09 -15.44 -34.25
C LYS A 374 -28.78 -14.65 -35.36
N ASN A 375 -29.46 -13.58 -34.99
CA ASN A 375 -30.17 -12.71 -35.92
C ASN A 375 -29.60 -11.29 -35.83
N LEU A 376 -29.28 -10.70 -36.98
CA LEU A 376 -28.95 -9.28 -37.09
C LEU A 376 -30.18 -8.53 -37.59
N SER A 377 -30.58 -7.51 -36.86
CA SER A 377 -31.70 -6.62 -37.19
C SER A 377 -31.30 -5.16 -36.98
N GLN A 378 -32.24 -4.24 -37.21
CA GLN A 378 -32.07 -2.82 -36.93
C GLN A 378 -33.21 -2.32 -36.06
N SER A 379 -32.89 -1.46 -35.09
CA SER A 379 -33.84 -0.72 -34.27
C SER A 379 -33.64 0.77 -34.52
N GLY A 380 -34.41 1.34 -35.45
CA GLY A 380 -34.06 2.63 -36.06
C GLY A 380 -32.77 2.48 -36.87
N ASP A 381 -31.81 3.37 -36.66
CA ASP A 381 -30.49 3.33 -37.34
C ASP A 381 -29.43 2.50 -36.59
N ILE A 382 -29.80 1.85 -35.47
CA ILE A 382 -28.90 1.08 -34.61
C ILE A 382 -28.93 -0.41 -34.99
N PRO A 383 -27.80 -1.02 -35.37
CA PRO A 383 -27.69 -2.47 -35.52
C PRO A 383 -27.93 -3.19 -34.19
N VAL A 384 -28.71 -4.28 -34.25
CA VAL A 384 -29.05 -5.10 -33.08
C VAL A 384 -28.84 -6.57 -33.38
N TYR A 385 -27.95 -7.22 -32.63
CA TYR A 385 -27.80 -8.68 -32.62
C TYR A 385 -28.71 -9.28 -31.54
N ASP A 386 -29.42 -10.33 -31.92
CA ASP A 386 -30.27 -11.14 -31.04
C ASP A 386 -29.74 -12.58 -31.12
N ILE A 387 -29.14 -13.06 -30.02
CA ILE A 387 -28.39 -14.32 -29.98
C ILE A 387 -28.88 -15.19 -28.84
N VAL A 388 -29.22 -16.44 -29.13
CA VAL A 388 -29.55 -17.45 -28.11
C VAL A 388 -28.49 -18.54 -28.14
N SER A 389 -27.90 -18.84 -26.99
CA SER A 389 -26.96 -19.95 -26.82
C SER A 389 -27.41 -20.94 -25.75
N GLN A 390 -26.86 -22.15 -25.81
CA GLN A 390 -27.08 -23.20 -24.81
C GLN A 390 -25.74 -23.86 -24.43
N THR A 391 -25.43 -23.87 -23.14
CA THR A 391 -24.21 -24.50 -22.61
C THR A 391 -24.33 -26.03 -22.57
N ARG A 392 -23.20 -26.73 -22.40
CA ARG A 392 -23.16 -28.19 -22.20
C ARG A 392 -23.93 -28.65 -20.95
N SER A 393 -24.04 -27.80 -19.94
CA SER A 393 -24.84 -28.06 -18.73
C SER A 393 -26.34 -27.80 -18.92
N GLY A 394 -26.77 -27.40 -20.13
CA GLY A 394 -28.18 -27.15 -20.45
C GLY A 394 -28.70 -25.77 -20.00
N GLN A 395 -27.79 -24.83 -19.65
CA GLN A 395 -28.15 -23.45 -19.37
C GLN A 395 -28.39 -22.71 -20.67
N SER A 396 -29.50 -21.99 -20.79
CA SER A 396 -29.78 -21.12 -21.93
C SER A 396 -29.44 -19.67 -21.58
N ALA A 397 -28.86 -18.96 -22.54
CA ALA A 397 -28.55 -17.55 -22.45
C ALA A 397 -29.11 -16.82 -23.68
N HIS A 398 -29.78 -15.69 -23.45
CA HIS A 398 -30.26 -14.80 -24.50
C HIS A 398 -29.53 -13.47 -24.38
N TYR A 399 -28.92 -13.05 -25.49
CA TYR A 399 -28.18 -11.81 -25.64
C TYR A 399 -28.94 -10.89 -26.60
N LYS A 400 -29.03 -9.61 -26.23
CA LYS A 400 -29.47 -8.54 -27.13
C LYS A 400 -28.45 -7.42 -27.10
N ILE A 401 -27.74 -7.26 -28.21
CA ILE A 401 -26.57 -6.39 -28.33
C ILE A 401 -26.90 -5.24 -29.26
N PHE A 402 -26.83 -4.01 -28.76
CA PHE A 402 -27.09 -2.77 -29.50
C PHE A 402 -25.77 -2.06 -29.79
N LEU A 403 -25.56 -1.62 -31.04
CA LEU A 403 -24.35 -0.92 -31.46
C LEU A 403 -24.66 0.54 -31.77
N THR A 404 -24.41 1.42 -30.82
CA THR A 404 -24.58 2.87 -30.99
C THR A 404 -23.29 3.50 -31.54
N PRO A 405 -23.30 4.77 -31.98
CA PRO A 405 -22.06 5.46 -32.33
C PRO A 405 -21.05 5.53 -31.18
N LEU A 406 -21.51 5.65 -29.92
CA LEU A 406 -20.64 5.88 -28.76
C LEU A 406 -20.20 4.60 -28.05
N GLU A 407 -20.99 3.53 -28.13
CA GLU A 407 -20.83 2.33 -27.31
C GLU A 407 -21.52 1.07 -27.87
N ILE A 408 -21.08 -0.08 -27.35
CA ILE A 408 -21.76 -1.37 -27.47
C ILE A 408 -22.49 -1.64 -26.16
N ILE A 409 -23.79 -1.94 -26.24
CA ILE A 409 -24.64 -2.26 -25.10
C ILE A 409 -25.09 -3.72 -25.23
N CYS A 410 -24.74 -4.57 -24.26
CA CYS A 410 -25.14 -5.96 -24.21
C CYS A 410 -26.11 -6.19 -23.04
N ALA A 411 -27.37 -6.47 -23.35
CA ALA A 411 -28.34 -6.95 -22.37
C ALA A 411 -28.40 -8.48 -22.43
N THR A 412 -28.21 -9.15 -21.29
CA THR A 412 -28.22 -10.61 -21.22
C THR A 412 -29.24 -11.10 -20.21
N MET A 413 -29.88 -12.22 -20.52
CA MET A 413 -30.70 -12.99 -19.59
C MET A 413 -30.18 -14.42 -19.57
N SER A 414 -29.82 -14.92 -18.40
CA SER A 414 -29.31 -16.29 -18.25
C SER A 414 -30.10 -17.03 -17.18
N GLY A 415 -30.35 -18.32 -17.42
CA GLY A 415 -31.12 -19.18 -16.53
C GLY A 415 -31.12 -20.63 -16.99
N LYS A 416 -31.51 -21.55 -16.10
CA LYS A 416 -31.46 -22.99 -16.38
C LYS A 416 -32.71 -23.48 -17.09
N ALA A 417 -32.57 -24.58 -17.83
CA ALA A 417 -33.67 -25.26 -18.52
C ALA A 417 -34.55 -24.29 -19.32
N ASP A 418 -35.87 -24.39 -19.20
CA ASP A 418 -36.82 -23.57 -19.95
C ASP A 418 -37.03 -22.15 -19.39
N TYR A 419 -36.25 -21.68 -18.41
CA TYR A 419 -36.45 -20.36 -17.78
C TYR A 419 -36.47 -19.22 -18.81
N ILE A 420 -35.48 -19.17 -19.69
CA ILE A 420 -35.38 -18.15 -20.75
C ILE A 420 -36.61 -18.21 -21.66
N ARG A 421 -36.92 -19.40 -22.17
CA ARG A 421 -38.08 -19.66 -23.03
C ARG A 421 -39.40 -19.21 -22.40
N GLN A 422 -39.53 -19.29 -21.07
CA GLN A 422 -40.74 -18.90 -20.35
C GLN A 422 -40.86 -17.39 -20.13
N PHE A 423 -39.75 -16.67 -19.91
CA PHE A 423 -39.81 -15.29 -19.40
C PHE A 423 -39.13 -14.22 -20.28
N GLU A 424 -38.36 -14.58 -21.31
CA GLU A 424 -37.65 -13.63 -22.18
C GLU A 424 -38.59 -12.60 -22.85
N LYS A 425 -39.83 -13.02 -23.17
CA LYS A 425 -40.86 -12.17 -23.81
C LYS A 425 -41.35 -11.04 -22.91
N ASP A 426 -41.18 -11.17 -21.60
CA ASP A 426 -41.51 -10.11 -20.65
C ASP A 426 -40.40 -9.06 -20.52
N VAL A 427 -39.22 -9.32 -21.08
CA VAL A 427 -38.00 -8.50 -20.97
C VAL A 427 -37.61 -7.89 -22.32
N PHE A 428 -37.13 -8.69 -23.28
CA PHE A 428 -36.44 -8.20 -24.48
C PHE A 428 -37.26 -7.34 -25.44
N PRO A 429 -38.57 -7.58 -25.65
CA PRO A 429 -39.41 -6.69 -26.44
C PRO A 429 -39.67 -5.33 -25.78
N LYS A 430 -39.45 -5.21 -24.47
CA LYS A 430 -39.70 -3.98 -23.68
C LYS A 430 -38.42 -3.18 -23.40
N ILE A 431 -37.27 -3.63 -23.89
CA ILE A 431 -36.02 -2.86 -23.83
C ILE A 431 -36.13 -1.67 -24.77
N GLN A 432 -35.93 -0.47 -24.24
CA GLN A 432 -35.96 0.79 -24.96
C GLN A 432 -34.57 1.41 -24.93
N VAL A 433 -34.00 1.68 -26.11
CA VAL A 433 -32.76 2.44 -26.26
C VAL A 433 -33.13 3.80 -26.82
N ASN A 434 -32.74 4.87 -26.14
CA ASN A 434 -33.01 6.23 -26.58
C ASN A 434 -32.08 6.58 -27.75
N THR A 435 -32.66 6.78 -28.92
CA THR A 435 -31.94 7.09 -30.17
C THR A 435 -32.16 8.55 -30.58
N SER A 436 -32.52 9.44 -29.66
CA SER A 436 -32.82 10.85 -29.99
C SER A 436 -31.63 11.50 -30.72
N THR A 437 -31.78 11.79 -32.01
CA THR A 437 -30.68 12.17 -32.91
C THR A 437 -30.52 13.68 -33.15
N SER A 438 -31.36 14.53 -32.54
CA SER A 438 -31.36 15.96 -32.86
C SER A 438 -31.34 16.85 -31.62
N GLY A 439 -30.57 17.94 -31.71
CA GLY A 439 -30.50 19.00 -30.71
C GLY A 439 -29.27 18.92 -29.79
N TRP A 440 -29.01 20.07 -29.17
CA TRP A 440 -28.07 20.22 -28.07
C TRP A 440 -28.89 20.39 -26.80
N GLN A 441 -28.43 19.81 -25.70
CA GLN A 441 -29.09 19.87 -24.40
C GLN A 441 -28.07 20.23 -23.31
N SER A 442 -28.55 20.88 -22.26
CA SER A 442 -27.77 21.06 -21.04
C SER A 442 -27.76 19.73 -20.28
N ILE A 443 -26.56 19.21 -20.03
CA ILE A 443 -26.31 17.95 -19.32
C ILE A 443 -25.75 18.30 -17.95
N ARG A 444 -26.32 17.65 -16.92
CA ARG A 444 -25.76 17.57 -15.58
C ARG A 444 -25.68 16.09 -15.22
N PRO A 445 -24.48 15.49 -15.11
CA PRO A 445 -24.34 14.13 -14.58
C PRO A 445 -24.97 14.05 -13.18
N PHE A 446 -25.54 12.91 -12.82
CA PHE A 446 -26.23 12.72 -11.54
C PHE A 446 -25.30 12.93 -10.33
N GLN A 447 -24.07 12.41 -10.36
CA GLN A 447 -23.04 12.61 -9.32
C GLN A 447 -21.98 13.65 -9.68
N GLY A 448 -22.14 14.35 -10.81
CA GLY A 448 -21.13 15.28 -11.31
C GLY A 448 -21.29 16.70 -10.81
N ASP A 449 -20.15 17.32 -10.53
CA ASP A 449 -20.06 18.69 -10.04
C ASP A 449 -19.95 19.69 -11.21
N PHE A 450 -20.57 19.38 -12.35
CA PHE A 450 -20.56 20.25 -13.52
C PHE A 450 -21.84 20.17 -14.37
N LYS A 451 -22.02 21.20 -15.19
CA LYS A 451 -23.01 21.31 -16.25
C LYS A 451 -22.31 21.70 -17.54
N ILE A 452 -22.78 21.15 -18.66
CA ILE A 452 -22.23 21.44 -19.99
C ILE A 452 -23.32 21.27 -21.05
N GLU A 453 -23.29 22.07 -22.12
CA GLU A 453 -24.10 21.80 -23.31
C GLU A 453 -23.43 20.75 -24.17
N ALA A 454 -24.14 19.69 -24.56
CA ALA A 454 -23.65 18.72 -25.52
C ALA A 454 -24.78 18.18 -26.42
N PRO A 455 -24.44 17.51 -27.53
CA PRO A 455 -25.41 16.84 -28.39
C PRO A 455 -26.34 15.84 -27.67
N SER A 456 -27.52 15.60 -28.24
CA SER A 456 -28.51 14.67 -27.71
C SER A 456 -28.02 13.22 -27.62
N VAL A 457 -27.18 12.78 -28.56
CA VAL A 457 -26.53 11.47 -28.54
C VAL A 457 -25.35 11.52 -27.58
N LYS A 458 -25.53 10.93 -26.40
CA LYS A 458 -24.59 11.00 -25.28
C LYS A 458 -24.43 9.66 -24.56
N LEU A 459 -23.37 9.56 -23.78
CA LEU A 459 -23.01 8.45 -22.93
C LEU A 459 -22.31 9.01 -21.69
N ILE A 460 -22.70 8.57 -20.49
CA ILE A 460 -22.05 8.98 -19.24
C ILE A 460 -21.59 7.73 -18.47
N TYR A 461 -20.27 7.61 -18.27
CA TYR A 461 -19.64 6.64 -17.35
C TYR A 461 -19.29 7.31 -16.02
N GLY A 462 -19.18 6.50 -14.97
CA GLY A 462 -18.87 7.00 -13.63
C GLY A 462 -20.04 7.72 -12.96
N ASP A 463 -21.22 7.76 -13.60
CA ASP A 463 -22.42 8.37 -13.05
C ASP A 463 -23.28 7.35 -12.29
N LYS A 464 -22.62 6.58 -11.42
CA LYS A 464 -23.15 5.50 -10.59
C LYS A 464 -22.41 5.51 -9.26
N GLN A 465 -23.01 4.94 -8.22
CA GLN A 465 -22.47 4.97 -6.85
C GLN A 465 -20.98 4.57 -6.77
N ASN A 466 -20.18 5.44 -6.14
CA ASN A 466 -18.77 5.21 -5.73
C ASN A 466 -17.73 5.36 -6.86
N THR A 467 -17.53 6.56 -7.39
CA THR A 467 -16.69 6.76 -8.60
C THR A 467 -15.49 7.66 -8.40
N GLU A 468 -14.38 7.26 -9.02
CA GLU A 468 -13.13 8.01 -9.13
C GLU A 468 -13.22 9.21 -10.10
N GLY A 469 -14.41 9.50 -10.63
CA GLY A 469 -14.67 10.53 -11.63
C GLY A 469 -15.76 10.17 -12.64
N ILE A 470 -16.01 11.06 -13.59
CA ILE A 470 -17.10 10.97 -14.59
C ILE A 470 -16.53 11.12 -15.99
N GLU A 471 -17.04 10.34 -16.94
CA GLU A 471 -16.70 10.49 -18.37
C GLU A 471 -17.99 10.68 -19.17
N LEU A 472 -18.19 11.89 -19.69
CA LEU A 472 -19.22 12.21 -20.67
C LEU A 472 -18.64 12.11 -22.08
N ASN A 473 -19.31 11.36 -22.95
CA ASN A 473 -19.05 11.33 -24.38
C ASN A 473 -20.33 11.74 -25.12
N ALA A 474 -20.20 12.52 -26.19
CA ALA A 474 -21.31 12.92 -27.04
C ALA A 474 -20.90 12.98 -28.52
N TYR A 475 -21.87 12.78 -29.40
CA TYR A 475 -21.69 12.75 -30.84
C TYR A 475 -22.77 13.58 -31.54
N ASP A 476 -22.37 14.47 -32.44
CA ASP A 476 -23.30 15.17 -33.32
C ASP A 476 -23.29 14.50 -34.71
N PRO A 477 -24.39 13.84 -35.11
CA PRO A 477 -24.44 13.15 -36.41
C PRO A 477 -24.45 14.11 -37.60
N THR A 478 -24.76 15.40 -37.40
CA THR A 478 -24.87 16.41 -38.45
C THR A 478 -23.50 16.85 -38.96
N ASP A 479 -22.59 17.13 -38.03
CA ASP A 479 -21.22 17.57 -38.31
C ASP A 479 -20.19 16.44 -38.18
N LYS A 480 -20.62 15.23 -37.77
CA LYS A 480 -19.78 14.05 -37.48
C LYS A 480 -18.68 14.35 -36.45
N SER A 481 -18.98 15.22 -35.49
CA SER A 481 -18.04 15.67 -34.48
C SER A 481 -18.31 15.01 -33.13
N TRP A 482 -17.23 14.90 -32.36
CA TRP A 482 -17.26 14.27 -31.05
C TRP A 482 -16.91 15.26 -29.97
N TYR A 483 -17.52 15.07 -28.81
CA TYR A 483 -17.32 15.92 -27.65
C TYR A 483 -17.16 15.02 -26.43
N PHE A 484 -16.22 15.35 -25.55
CA PHE A 484 -16.01 14.59 -24.33
C PHE A 484 -15.64 15.50 -23.15
N ALA A 485 -15.99 15.04 -21.96
CA ALA A 485 -15.58 15.65 -20.70
C ALA A 485 -15.20 14.54 -19.71
N ILE A 486 -13.97 14.59 -19.20
CA ILE A 486 -13.45 13.67 -18.20
C ILE A 486 -13.24 14.45 -16.91
N GLU A 487 -13.93 14.06 -15.85
CA GLU A 487 -13.73 14.51 -14.47
C GLU A 487 -12.91 13.44 -13.73
N LYS A 488 -11.93 13.88 -12.94
CA LYS A 488 -11.18 13.05 -11.99
C LYS A 488 -11.07 13.71 -10.63
N ASN A 489 -11.10 12.89 -9.59
CA ASN A 489 -10.91 13.31 -8.20
C ASN A 489 -9.43 13.23 -7.83
N LEU A 490 -8.85 14.34 -7.38
CA LEU A 490 -7.59 14.33 -6.64
C LEU A 490 -7.91 14.10 -5.17
N ASN A 491 -7.53 12.94 -4.65
CA ASN A 491 -7.69 12.58 -3.24
C ASN A 491 -6.41 12.81 -2.40
N ASP A 492 -5.40 13.47 -2.99
CA ASP A 492 -4.23 13.96 -2.26
C ASP A 492 -4.60 15.31 -1.62
N ASN A 493 -4.94 15.29 -0.33
CA ASN A 493 -5.23 16.50 0.45
C ASN A 493 -3.98 17.08 1.14
N VAL A 494 -2.80 16.54 0.84
CA VAL A 494 -1.53 16.91 1.48
C VAL A 494 -0.76 17.91 0.62
N THR A 495 -0.66 17.66 -0.69
CA THR A 495 0.20 18.45 -1.57
C THR A 495 -0.58 19.44 -2.43
N LEU A 496 -0.27 20.73 -2.29
CA LEU A 496 -0.69 21.77 -3.23
C LEU A 496 0.37 21.89 -4.34
N GLU A 497 -0.03 21.61 -5.58
CA GLU A 497 0.85 21.65 -6.77
C GLU A 497 0.53 22.88 -7.62
N ASP A 498 1.46 23.23 -8.53
CA ASP A 498 1.23 24.29 -9.50
C ASP A 498 0.11 23.91 -10.47
N SER A 499 -1.06 24.54 -10.28
CA SER A 499 -2.22 24.30 -11.13
C SER A 499 -1.97 24.64 -12.60
N ARG A 500 -1.07 25.58 -12.93
CA ARG A 500 -0.74 25.89 -14.33
C ARG A 500 0.03 24.75 -14.96
N PHE A 501 1.03 24.23 -14.25
CA PHE A 501 1.78 23.05 -14.68
C PHE A 501 0.84 21.87 -14.93
N GLU A 502 -0.03 21.54 -13.96
CA GLU A 502 -0.96 20.42 -14.10
C GLU A 502 -1.95 20.61 -15.27
N MET A 503 -2.51 21.82 -15.44
CA MET A 503 -3.44 22.10 -16.53
C MET A 503 -2.79 21.99 -17.92
N GLU A 504 -1.52 22.38 -18.05
CA GLU A 504 -0.73 22.20 -19.27
C GLU A 504 -0.32 20.74 -19.48
N ARG A 505 -0.02 20.03 -18.39
CA ARG A 505 0.50 18.67 -18.46
C ARG A 505 -0.54 17.62 -18.80
N ILE A 506 -1.74 17.70 -18.24
CA ILE A 506 -2.85 16.77 -18.51
C ILE A 506 -3.09 16.55 -20.02
N PRO A 507 -3.27 17.59 -20.86
CA PRO A 507 -3.51 17.40 -22.28
C PRO A 507 -2.27 16.87 -23.02
N ILE A 508 -1.05 17.19 -22.56
CA ILE A 508 0.20 16.65 -23.12
C ILE A 508 0.28 15.15 -22.89
N GLU A 509 0.05 14.68 -21.65
CA GLU A 509 0.07 13.25 -21.33
C GLU A 509 -1.05 12.49 -22.04
N PHE A 510 -2.26 13.08 -22.08
CA PHE A 510 -3.38 12.52 -22.85
C PHE A 510 -3.05 12.32 -24.33
N LEU A 511 -2.40 13.31 -24.96
CA LEU A 511 -1.98 13.22 -26.36
C LEU A 511 -0.79 12.27 -26.56
N ARG A 512 0.17 12.25 -25.63
CA ARG A 512 1.33 11.34 -25.64
C ARG A 512 0.87 9.88 -25.69
N GLU A 513 -0.09 9.53 -24.86
CA GLU A 513 -0.66 8.19 -24.79
C GLU A 513 -1.34 7.78 -26.12
N LEU A 514 -1.95 8.74 -26.82
CA LEU A 514 -2.60 8.53 -28.12
C LEU A 514 -1.67 8.65 -29.33
N GLY A 515 -0.41 9.04 -29.12
CA GLY A 515 0.53 9.40 -30.18
C GLY A 515 0.09 10.62 -30.99
N GLY A 516 -0.61 11.56 -30.36
CA GLY A 516 -1.00 12.87 -30.89
C GLY A 516 0.07 13.94 -30.69
N GLN A 517 -0.12 15.10 -31.31
CA GLN A 517 0.78 16.25 -31.18
C GLN A 517 -0.01 17.54 -30.95
N ALA A 518 0.40 18.33 -29.97
CA ALA A 518 -0.09 19.70 -29.79
C ALA A 518 0.42 20.60 -30.94
N THR A 519 -0.41 21.54 -31.39
CA THR A 519 -0.04 22.54 -32.39
C THR A 519 0.50 23.81 -31.71
N ARG A 520 1.27 24.62 -32.44
CA ARG A 520 1.89 25.89 -31.93
C ARG A 520 0.89 26.96 -31.46
N ASP A 521 -0.41 26.72 -31.61
CA ASP A 521 -1.50 27.65 -31.26
C ASP A 521 -2.12 27.35 -29.87
N SER A 522 -1.41 26.65 -28.98
CA SER A 522 -1.83 26.54 -27.59
C SER A 522 -1.81 27.90 -26.93
N GLN A 523 -2.89 28.26 -26.25
CA GLN A 523 -3.07 29.59 -25.70
C GLN A 523 -3.80 29.50 -24.36
N GLN A 524 -3.23 30.16 -23.36
CA GLN A 524 -3.94 30.46 -22.12
C GLN A 524 -4.95 31.57 -22.36
N SER A 525 -6.18 31.41 -21.86
CA SER A 525 -7.20 32.46 -21.90
C SER A 525 -7.83 32.57 -20.51
N GLY A 526 -7.58 33.67 -19.79
CA GLY A 526 -8.03 33.86 -18.40
C GLY A 526 -7.20 33.12 -17.35
N ASP A 527 -7.62 33.27 -16.07
CA ASP A 527 -6.82 32.87 -14.91
C ASP A 527 -6.85 31.36 -14.57
N TRP A 528 -7.79 30.56 -15.08
CA TRP A 528 -8.05 29.20 -14.54
C TRP A 528 -8.43 28.12 -15.56
N PHE A 529 -7.98 28.21 -16.82
CA PHE A 529 -8.03 27.08 -17.76
C PHE A 529 -6.92 27.16 -18.82
N TYR A 530 -6.59 26.00 -19.40
CA TYR A 530 -5.60 25.87 -20.48
C TYR A 530 -6.25 25.28 -21.73
N THR A 531 -6.04 25.89 -22.91
CA THR A 531 -6.57 25.39 -24.18
C THR A 531 -5.46 24.87 -25.07
N THR A 532 -5.61 23.63 -25.53
CA THR A 532 -4.64 22.98 -26.44
C THR A 532 -5.33 22.63 -27.75
N LYS A 533 -4.82 23.17 -28.86
CA LYS A 533 -5.15 22.65 -30.19
C LYS A 533 -4.19 21.52 -30.52
N ALA A 534 -4.69 20.43 -31.08
CA ALA A 534 -3.89 19.23 -31.32
C ALA A 534 -4.39 18.43 -32.52
N THR A 535 -3.58 17.47 -32.95
CA THR A 535 -3.96 16.48 -33.94
C THR A 535 -3.65 15.06 -33.49
N ILE A 536 -4.52 14.11 -33.87
CA ILE A 536 -4.30 12.67 -33.74
C ILE A 536 -4.55 12.06 -35.12
N GLY A 537 -3.48 11.67 -35.81
CA GLY A 537 -3.57 11.28 -37.22
C GLY A 537 -4.11 12.44 -38.08
N THR A 538 -5.25 12.24 -38.75
CA THR A 538 -5.93 13.28 -39.55
C THR A 538 -6.92 14.12 -38.74
N LYS A 539 -7.25 13.71 -37.52
CA LYS A 539 -8.28 14.36 -36.71
C LYS A 539 -7.74 15.60 -36.03
N LYS A 540 -8.57 16.65 -35.98
CA LYS A 540 -8.27 17.90 -35.28
C LYS A 540 -9.00 17.93 -33.94
N LEU A 541 -8.27 18.28 -32.89
CA LEU A 541 -8.79 18.36 -31.53
C LEU A 541 -8.61 19.77 -30.98
N THR A 542 -9.58 20.19 -30.18
CA THR A 542 -9.43 21.31 -29.24
C THR A 542 -9.73 20.77 -27.86
N LEU A 543 -8.74 20.84 -26.97
CA LEU A 543 -8.80 20.39 -25.58
C LEU A 543 -8.85 21.61 -24.66
N LYS A 544 -9.57 21.48 -23.55
CA LYS A 544 -9.62 22.48 -22.48
C LYS A 544 -9.47 21.78 -21.13
N THR A 545 -8.46 22.18 -20.37
CA THR A 545 -8.21 21.67 -19.02
C THR A 545 -8.55 22.73 -17.99
N LEU A 546 -9.17 22.35 -16.89
CA LEU A 546 -9.45 23.24 -15.76
C LEU A 546 -9.46 22.45 -14.45
N ILE A 547 -9.25 23.16 -13.35
CA ILE A 547 -9.16 22.60 -12.00
C ILE A 547 -10.15 23.36 -11.11
N LYS A 548 -10.89 22.64 -10.26
CA LYS A 548 -11.83 23.21 -9.29
C LYS A 548 -11.88 22.37 -8.01
N GLY A 549 -11.26 22.86 -6.94
CA GLY A 549 -11.07 22.10 -5.69
C GLY A 549 -10.43 20.74 -6.01
N GLN A 550 -10.88 19.67 -5.39
CA GLN A 550 -10.40 18.30 -5.70
C GLN A 550 -10.75 17.78 -7.11
N LYS A 551 -11.48 18.55 -7.95
CA LYS A 551 -11.96 18.09 -9.26
C LYS A 551 -11.09 18.62 -10.39
N TYR A 552 -10.59 17.71 -11.22
CA TYR A 552 -9.82 18.03 -12.41
C TYR A 552 -10.61 17.63 -13.65
N TYR A 553 -10.64 18.49 -14.66
CA TYR A 553 -11.41 18.25 -15.86
C TYR A 553 -10.57 18.37 -17.12
N LEU A 554 -10.73 17.39 -18.02
CA LEU A 554 -10.26 17.45 -19.39
C LEU A 554 -11.47 17.40 -20.33
N LEU A 555 -11.72 18.50 -21.03
CA LEU A 555 -12.75 18.62 -22.04
C LEU A 555 -12.13 18.55 -23.43
N GLY A 556 -12.83 17.99 -24.40
CA GLY A 556 -12.34 17.99 -25.77
C GLY A 556 -13.44 17.95 -26.83
N SER A 557 -13.15 18.54 -27.97
CA SER A 557 -13.93 18.42 -29.20
C SER A 557 -13.05 17.88 -30.33
N VAL A 558 -13.54 16.90 -31.09
CA VAL A 558 -12.82 16.26 -32.20
C VAL A 558 -13.58 16.46 -33.50
N ASN A 559 -12.90 16.96 -34.52
CA ASN A 559 -13.43 17.32 -35.84
C ASN A 559 -14.60 18.33 -35.83
N ALA A 560 -14.84 18.99 -34.70
CA ALA A 560 -15.87 20.02 -34.55
C ALA A 560 -15.54 21.31 -35.31
N SER A 561 -16.57 21.99 -35.79
CA SER A 561 -16.45 23.37 -36.24
C SER A 561 -16.04 24.29 -35.08
N GLU A 562 -15.38 25.40 -35.36
CA GLU A 562 -14.97 26.34 -34.31
C GLU A 562 -16.17 26.87 -33.48
N VAL A 563 -17.33 27.02 -34.13
CA VAL A 563 -18.59 27.44 -33.47
C VAL A 563 -19.06 26.39 -32.48
N ASN A 564 -19.17 25.12 -32.89
CA ASN A 564 -19.65 24.06 -32.00
C ASN A 564 -18.61 23.67 -30.93
N SER A 565 -17.32 23.75 -31.27
CA SER A 565 -16.22 23.58 -30.31
C SER A 565 -16.32 24.61 -29.17
N LYS A 566 -16.46 25.90 -29.51
CA LYS A 566 -16.69 26.96 -28.50
C LYS A 566 -17.99 26.75 -27.74
N ARG A 567 -19.08 26.39 -28.43
CA ARG A 567 -20.38 26.09 -27.78
C ARG A 567 -20.22 25.05 -26.67
N PHE A 568 -19.55 23.93 -26.95
CA PHE A 568 -19.31 22.89 -25.95
C PHE A 568 -18.36 23.37 -24.85
N LEU A 569 -17.15 23.81 -25.20
CA LEU A 569 -16.07 24.11 -24.25
C LEU A 569 -16.36 25.33 -23.37
N ASP A 570 -17.07 26.35 -23.87
CA ASP A 570 -17.41 27.56 -23.12
C ASP A 570 -18.70 27.42 -22.32
N SER A 571 -19.54 26.43 -22.63
CA SER A 571 -20.74 26.12 -21.84
C SER A 571 -20.45 25.38 -20.53
N PHE A 572 -19.23 24.87 -20.36
CA PHE A 572 -18.84 24.19 -19.13
C PHE A 572 -18.93 25.15 -17.94
N SER A 573 -19.64 24.73 -16.91
CA SER A 573 -19.69 25.42 -15.64
C SER A 573 -19.71 24.38 -14.53
N ALA A 574 -18.88 24.59 -13.52
CA ALA A 574 -18.99 23.75 -12.34
C ALA A 574 -20.29 24.05 -11.58
N ALA A 575 -20.90 23.00 -11.06
CA ALA A 575 -22.13 23.03 -10.30
C ALA A 575 -21.89 22.51 -8.88
N PRO A 576 -22.66 22.98 -7.88
CA PRO A 576 -22.58 22.40 -6.54
C PRO A 576 -22.91 20.92 -6.54
N GLU A 577 -22.37 20.17 -5.58
CA GLU A 577 -22.72 18.76 -5.39
C GLU A 577 -24.22 18.59 -5.12
N VAL A 578 -24.80 17.49 -5.61
CA VAL A 578 -26.19 17.12 -5.28
C VAL A 578 -26.16 16.06 -4.18
N ASP A 579 -26.22 16.53 -2.94
CA ASP A 579 -26.23 15.64 -1.78
C ASP A 579 -27.62 15.00 -1.60
N THR A 580 -27.69 13.69 -1.82
CA THR A 580 -28.90 12.88 -1.64
C THR A 580 -28.71 11.77 -0.61
N GLU A 581 -27.56 11.75 0.07
CA GLU A 581 -27.23 10.67 1.00
C GLU A 581 -27.73 10.95 2.42
N VAL A 582 -28.04 9.87 3.13
CA VAL A 582 -28.36 9.92 4.56
C VAL A 582 -27.04 10.03 5.33
N TYR A 583 -26.97 10.93 6.31
CA TYR A 583 -25.81 11.08 7.18
C TYR A 583 -25.99 10.30 8.47
N GLU A 584 -24.89 9.75 8.95
CA GLU A 584 -24.79 9.05 10.22
C GLU A 584 -23.59 9.61 11.00
N THR A 585 -23.64 9.55 12.33
CA THR A 585 -22.52 9.97 13.17
C THR A 585 -21.54 8.80 13.30
N LEU A 586 -20.33 8.97 12.80
CA LEU A 586 -19.19 8.12 13.11
C LEU A 586 -18.71 8.47 14.51
N THR A 587 -18.49 7.47 15.37
CA THR A 587 -17.84 7.61 16.68
C THR A 587 -16.57 6.76 16.66
N ASP A 588 -15.39 7.35 16.51
CA ASP A 588 -14.13 6.61 16.45
C ASP A 588 -13.49 6.51 17.83
N SER A 589 -13.51 5.31 18.43
CA SER A 589 -12.97 5.09 19.78
C SER A 589 -11.46 4.97 19.85
N ALA A 590 -10.75 4.80 18.72
CA ALA A 590 -9.28 4.75 18.71
C ALA A 590 -8.67 6.12 18.42
N GLY A 591 -9.36 6.92 17.60
CA GLY A 591 -9.01 8.31 17.33
C GLY A 591 -9.72 9.30 18.24
N HIS A 592 -10.61 8.88 19.14
CA HIS A 592 -11.28 9.74 20.14
C HIS A 592 -12.06 10.93 19.53
N PHE A 593 -12.93 10.69 18.54
CA PHE A 593 -13.77 11.74 17.95
C PHE A 593 -15.10 11.25 17.40
N LEU A 594 -16.05 12.18 17.22
CA LEU A 594 -17.26 12.00 16.45
C LEU A 594 -17.31 12.92 15.23
N VAL A 595 -17.95 12.49 14.14
CA VAL A 595 -18.19 13.31 12.95
C VAL A 595 -19.41 12.81 12.17
N SER A 596 -20.20 13.73 11.61
CA SER A 596 -21.35 13.39 10.75
C SER A 596 -20.89 13.18 9.30
N ILE A 597 -21.11 11.99 8.75
CA ILE A 597 -20.66 11.61 7.40
C ILE A 597 -21.73 10.89 6.58
N PRO A 598 -21.67 10.93 5.23
CA PRO A 598 -22.57 10.16 4.37
C PRO A 598 -22.44 8.66 4.61
N GLN A 599 -23.57 7.96 4.75
CA GLN A 599 -23.58 6.55 5.10
C GLN A 599 -22.93 5.66 4.03
N LYS A 600 -23.24 5.87 2.75
CA LYS A 600 -22.94 4.88 1.71
C LYS A 600 -21.46 4.81 1.33
N GLY A 601 -20.79 5.97 1.28
CA GLY A 601 -19.36 6.07 1.00
C GLY A 601 -18.46 5.71 2.19
N ASN A 602 -19.03 5.61 3.40
CA ASN A 602 -18.28 5.44 4.65
C ASN A 602 -18.74 4.22 5.46
N GLU A 603 -19.43 3.25 4.84
CA GLU A 603 -20.00 2.12 5.58
C GLU A 603 -18.94 1.38 6.40
N GLN A 604 -17.77 1.05 5.82
CA GLN A 604 -16.69 0.38 6.55
C GLN A 604 -16.24 1.17 7.79
N LEU A 605 -16.13 2.50 7.67
CA LEU A 605 -15.74 3.37 8.79
C LEU A 605 -16.80 3.39 9.89
N LEU A 606 -18.08 3.52 9.52
CA LEU A 606 -19.22 3.49 10.46
C LEU A 606 -19.32 2.16 11.22
N TRP A 607 -18.83 1.09 10.60
CA TRP A 607 -18.76 -0.22 11.20
C TRP A 607 -17.40 -0.52 11.84
N HIS A 608 -16.49 0.44 11.97
CA HIS A 608 -15.13 0.25 12.54
C HIS A 608 -14.41 -0.97 11.95
N LEU A 609 -14.65 -1.27 10.68
CA LEU A 609 -13.94 -2.32 9.99
C LEU A 609 -12.58 -1.74 9.63
N ALA A 610 -11.51 -2.34 10.16
CA ALA A 610 -10.16 -1.88 9.91
C ALA A 610 -9.93 -1.81 8.39
N GLN A 611 -9.50 -0.65 7.90
CA GLN A 611 -8.86 -0.59 6.59
C GLN A 611 -7.46 -1.15 6.80
N LYS A 612 -7.17 -2.34 6.30
CA LYS A 612 -5.79 -2.83 6.23
C LYS A 612 -5.03 -1.89 5.30
N GLY A 613 -4.26 -0.97 5.88
CA GLY A 613 -3.46 0.01 5.15
C GLY A 613 -2.51 0.72 6.11
N ILE A 614 -1.22 0.45 5.91
CA ILE A 614 -0.02 0.92 6.63
C ILE A 614 -0.09 0.66 8.15
N ASP A 615 0.59 -0.41 8.55
CA ASP A 615 1.02 -0.70 9.92
C ASP A 615 -0.10 -0.80 10.96
N VAL A 616 -0.90 -1.87 10.88
CA VAL A 616 -1.41 -2.45 12.13
C VAL A 616 -0.22 -3.22 12.73
N GLU A 617 0.72 -2.49 13.33
CA GLU A 617 1.79 -3.08 14.13
C GLU A 617 1.16 -3.97 15.20
N GLU A 618 1.82 -5.10 15.49
CA GLU A 618 1.54 -5.84 16.69
C GLU A 618 1.55 -4.87 17.89
N PRO A 619 0.70 -5.08 18.92
CA PRO A 619 0.67 -4.18 20.06
C PRO A 619 2.09 -4.03 20.62
N SER A 620 2.63 -2.81 20.55
CA SER A 620 3.99 -2.53 20.97
C SER A 620 4.23 -2.98 22.41
N GLU A 621 5.42 -3.54 22.67
CA GLU A 621 5.87 -3.82 24.03
C GLU A 621 6.05 -2.53 24.85
N ASN A 622 6.23 -1.39 24.17
CA ASN A 622 6.35 -0.09 24.79
C ASN A 622 4.97 0.53 25.09
N ALA A 623 4.60 0.57 26.37
CA ALA A 623 3.34 1.14 26.85
C ALA A 623 3.22 2.68 26.67
N PHE A 624 4.27 3.37 26.24
CA PHE A 624 4.26 4.83 26.02
C PHE A 624 4.17 5.24 24.56
N ASP A 625 4.20 4.28 23.63
CA ASP A 625 4.19 4.59 22.21
C ASP A 625 2.97 5.45 21.84
N PRO A 626 3.20 6.50 21.03
CA PRO A 626 2.16 7.45 20.69
C PRO A 626 1.10 6.77 19.81
N ALA A 627 -0.16 7.05 20.08
CA ALA A 627 -1.23 6.62 19.20
C ALA A 627 -1.34 7.55 17.98
N GLN A 628 -1.34 6.98 16.78
CA GLN A 628 -1.60 7.72 15.54
C GLN A 628 -2.74 7.05 14.78
N LYS A 629 -3.57 7.85 14.11
CA LYS A 629 -4.62 7.31 13.25
C LYS A 629 -4.92 8.23 12.07
N TYR A 630 -5.07 7.63 10.89
CA TYR A 630 -5.48 8.32 9.68
C TYR A 630 -6.82 7.78 9.19
N VAL A 631 -7.79 8.67 9.01
CA VAL A 631 -9.13 8.33 8.51
C VAL A 631 -9.46 9.21 7.31
N VAL A 632 -9.96 8.59 6.23
CA VAL A 632 -10.43 9.31 5.04
C VAL A 632 -11.95 9.27 4.98
N LEU A 633 -12.59 10.42 5.19
CA LEU A 633 -14.04 10.56 5.06
C LEU A 633 -14.39 10.81 3.59
N ARG A 634 -15.36 10.08 3.03
CA ARG A 634 -15.75 10.17 1.61
C ARG A 634 -17.11 10.85 1.42
N GLY A 635 -17.15 11.83 0.53
CA GLY A 635 -18.36 12.52 0.08
C GLY A 635 -19.08 11.81 -1.06
N PRO A 636 -20.35 12.15 -1.35
CA PRO A 636 -21.16 11.51 -2.41
C PRO A 636 -20.59 11.60 -3.84
N SER A 637 -19.85 12.66 -4.15
CA SER A 637 -19.17 12.94 -5.42
C SER A 637 -17.74 12.36 -5.49
N GLY A 638 -17.30 11.65 -4.45
CA GLY A 638 -15.95 11.08 -4.33
C GLY A 638 -14.88 12.03 -3.79
N LYS A 639 -15.26 13.25 -3.38
CA LYS A 639 -14.39 14.15 -2.59
C LYS A 639 -14.01 13.52 -1.26
N THR A 640 -12.87 13.90 -0.71
CA THR A 640 -12.32 13.36 0.53
C THR A 640 -11.97 14.44 1.55
N ILE A 641 -12.06 14.06 2.82
CA ILE A 641 -11.55 14.83 3.96
C ILE A 641 -10.67 13.89 4.78
N ASP A 642 -9.44 14.31 5.00
CA ASP A 642 -8.46 13.56 5.79
C ASP A 642 -8.59 13.98 7.25
N VAL A 643 -8.68 13.02 8.15
CA VAL A 643 -8.64 13.22 9.60
C VAL A 643 -7.40 12.51 10.12
N ASN A 644 -6.43 13.28 10.60
CA ASN A 644 -5.24 12.77 11.27
C ASN A 644 -5.43 12.95 12.77
N TYR A 645 -5.23 11.90 13.54
CA TYR A 645 -5.17 11.94 14.99
C TYR A 645 -3.75 11.59 15.42
N TRP A 646 -3.20 12.39 16.32
CA TRP A 646 -1.93 12.14 16.99
C TRP A 646 -2.08 12.36 18.49
N GLU A 647 -1.64 11.38 19.26
CA GLU A 647 -1.31 11.55 20.67
C GLU A 647 0.20 11.81 20.76
N TYR A 648 0.58 12.95 21.33
CA TYR A 648 1.96 13.27 21.67
C TYR A 648 2.50 12.21 22.64
N HIS A 649 3.76 11.83 22.44
CA HIS A 649 4.43 10.87 23.30
C HIS A 649 4.42 11.38 24.76
N ARG A 650 4.45 10.45 25.71
CA ARG A 650 4.38 10.75 27.14
C ARG A 650 5.39 11.81 27.60
N TYR A 651 6.57 11.82 27.00
CA TYR A 651 7.68 12.73 27.28
C TYR A 651 7.82 13.90 26.30
N ASP A 652 6.93 14.01 25.33
CA ASP A 652 6.91 15.19 24.47
C ASP A 652 6.56 16.44 25.28
N TYR A 653 7.29 17.50 24.99
CA TYR A 653 7.09 18.80 25.60
C TYR A 653 7.00 19.86 24.51
N VAL A 654 5.95 20.67 24.59
CA VAL A 654 5.81 21.87 23.76
C VAL A 654 5.92 23.09 24.68
N PRO A 655 6.84 24.05 24.45
CA PRO A 655 7.07 25.15 25.39
C PRO A 655 5.83 26.00 25.70
N SER A 656 4.99 26.21 24.69
CA SER A 656 3.78 27.00 24.82
C SER A 656 2.81 26.66 23.69
N ARG A 657 1.58 27.12 23.84
CA ARG A 657 0.58 27.03 22.77
C ARG A 657 1.00 27.79 21.51
N ASP A 658 1.66 28.94 21.66
CA ASP A 658 2.15 29.71 20.50
C ASP A 658 3.23 28.92 19.74
N THR A 659 4.07 28.17 20.46
CA THR A 659 5.06 27.28 19.84
C THR A 659 4.40 26.12 19.12
N LEU A 660 3.33 25.53 19.68
CA LEU A 660 2.55 24.49 19.01
C LEU A 660 2.00 24.98 17.67
N TRP A 661 1.34 26.15 17.67
CA TRP A 661 0.80 26.72 16.45
C TRP A 661 1.90 27.07 15.46
N ALA A 662 3.01 27.68 15.90
CA ALA A 662 4.15 27.97 15.04
C ALA A 662 4.74 26.70 14.40
N ASN A 663 4.76 25.57 15.12
CA ASN A 663 5.21 24.28 14.57
C ASN A 663 4.23 23.75 13.51
N ILE A 664 2.93 23.83 13.75
CA ILE A 664 1.89 23.43 12.79
C ILE A 664 1.92 24.33 11.55
N GLU A 665 2.05 25.64 11.74
CA GLU A 665 2.22 26.60 10.65
C GLU A 665 3.47 26.28 9.82
N ARG A 666 4.58 25.94 10.49
CA ARG A 666 5.81 25.50 9.82
C ARG A 666 5.57 24.23 9.00
N LEU A 667 4.92 23.21 9.56
CA LEU A 667 4.60 21.96 8.85
C LEU A 667 3.74 22.21 7.60
N ILE A 668 2.81 23.15 7.65
CA ILE A 668 2.00 23.53 6.49
C ILE A 668 2.85 24.27 5.44
N VAL A 669 3.66 25.24 5.88
CA VAL A 669 4.43 26.12 4.99
C VAL A 669 5.61 25.38 4.34
N SER A 670 6.31 24.53 5.09
CA SER A 670 7.41 23.73 4.56
C SER A 670 6.94 22.67 3.58
N GLY A 671 5.61 22.44 3.50
CA GLY A 671 5.00 21.22 2.99
C GLY A 671 5.31 20.05 3.93
N TYR A 672 4.42 19.07 4.00
CA TYR A 672 4.78 17.75 4.52
C TYR A 672 5.89 17.21 3.59
N THR A 673 7.15 17.50 3.88
CA THR A 673 8.19 16.54 3.55
C THR A 673 7.87 15.38 4.45
N ASP A 674 7.49 14.25 3.85
CA ASP A 674 7.29 13.01 4.57
C ASP A 674 8.59 12.73 5.32
N SER A 675 8.64 13.13 6.59
CA SER A 675 9.80 12.87 7.42
C SER A 675 9.94 11.38 7.66
N ARG A 676 9.01 10.52 7.21
CA ARG A 676 9.24 9.07 7.15
C ARG A 676 10.35 8.67 6.18
N HIS A 677 10.77 9.52 5.23
CA HIS A 677 11.99 9.28 4.47
C HIS A 677 13.26 9.78 5.17
N ASP A 678 13.14 10.69 6.15
CA ASP A 678 14.27 11.13 6.98
C ASP A 678 14.39 10.35 8.31
N ASP A 679 13.29 9.73 8.76
CA ASP A 679 13.17 9.02 10.04
C ASP A 679 13.14 7.49 9.89
N TYR A 680 13.16 6.92 8.67
CA TYR A 680 13.63 5.54 8.47
C TYR A 680 15.15 5.49 8.61
N LYS A 681 15.64 5.85 9.81
CA LYS A 681 16.97 5.47 10.32
C LYS A 681 16.93 4.07 10.95
N GLY A 682 15.95 3.24 10.56
CA GLY A 682 15.98 1.80 10.76
C GLY A 682 16.90 1.20 9.72
N GLU A 683 18.08 0.77 10.17
CA GLU A 683 19.25 0.38 9.37
C GLU A 683 20.01 1.57 8.75
N ALA A 684 20.61 2.37 9.63
CA ALA A 684 21.80 3.16 9.29
C ALA A 684 22.97 2.23 8.88
N TYR A 685 22.88 1.62 7.69
CA TYR A 685 24.06 1.45 6.86
C TYR A 685 24.52 2.87 6.50
N ASN A 686 25.49 3.39 7.25
CA ASN A 686 26.26 4.61 7.00
C ASN A 686 25.56 5.66 6.12
N SER A 687 24.98 6.69 6.77
CA SER A 687 24.43 7.91 6.15
C SER A 687 25.50 8.79 5.48
N THR A 688 26.32 8.20 4.63
CA THR A 688 27.32 8.83 3.76
C THR A 688 27.28 8.15 2.40
N ASN A 689 26.10 7.75 1.90
CA ASN A 689 25.99 7.33 0.52
C ASN A 689 26.29 8.55 -0.34
N ARG A 690 27.46 8.50 -1.00
CA ARG A 690 27.95 9.51 -1.92
C ARG A 690 26.87 9.92 -2.93
N ASP A 691 26.05 8.98 -3.38
CA ASP A 691 24.99 9.19 -4.37
C ASP A 691 23.91 10.18 -3.90
N ASP A 692 23.43 10.10 -2.66
CA ASP A 692 22.36 10.99 -2.15
C ASP A 692 22.83 12.45 -2.06
N LEU A 693 24.06 12.66 -1.57
CA LEU A 693 24.70 13.96 -1.52
C LEU A 693 24.94 14.54 -2.92
N MET A 694 25.30 13.70 -3.89
CA MET A 694 25.45 14.14 -5.28
C MET A 694 24.12 14.53 -5.91
N VAL A 695 23.03 13.82 -5.62
CA VAL A 695 21.69 14.15 -6.11
C VAL A 695 21.21 15.49 -5.54
N GLU A 696 21.40 15.74 -4.24
CA GLU A 696 21.03 17.02 -3.61
C GLU A 696 21.81 18.19 -4.25
N GLU A 697 23.13 18.06 -4.36
CA GLU A 697 23.98 19.09 -4.95
C GLU A 697 23.72 19.26 -6.46
N TRP A 698 23.38 18.19 -7.19
CA TRP A 698 22.95 18.26 -8.59
C TRP A 698 21.65 19.07 -8.72
N ASN A 699 20.63 18.74 -7.93
CA ASN A 699 19.33 19.42 -7.98
C ASN A 699 19.50 20.92 -7.67
N LYS A 700 20.32 21.26 -6.66
CA LYS A 700 20.66 22.64 -6.30
C LYS A 700 21.36 23.41 -7.42
N ARG A 701 22.34 22.81 -8.09
CA ARG A 701 23.07 23.44 -9.22
C ARG A 701 22.21 23.63 -10.46
N MET A 702 21.22 22.76 -10.64
CA MET A 702 20.21 22.85 -11.68
C MET A 702 19.05 23.79 -11.31
N ALA A 703 18.99 24.26 -10.05
CA ALA A 703 17.86 25.02 -9.49
C ALA A 703 16.51 24.29 -9.59
N LEU A 704 16.56 22.96 -9.51
CA LEU A 704 15.43 22.04 -9.65
C LEU A 704 15.04 21.37 -8.33
N ASP A 705 15.73 21.65 -7.22
CA ASP A 705 15.34 21.04 -5.94
C ASP A 705 14.02 21.62 -5.41
N SER A 706 13.23 20.76 -4.77
CA SER A 706 11.92 21.08 -4.22
C SER A 706 11.98 22.20 -3.18
N LYS A 707 13.10 22.35 -2.47
CA LYS A 707 13.33 23.42 -1.50
C LYS A 707 13.48 24.78 -2.21
N THR A 708 14.33 24.90 -3.22
CA THR A 708 14.48 26.10 -4.05
C THR A 708 13.16 26.46 -4.75
N TYR A 709 12.41 25.47 -5.22
CA TYR A 709 11.07 25.69 -5.78
C TYR A 709 10.09 26.24 -4.74
N ARG A 710 10.01 25.62 -3.56
CA ARG A 710 9.16 26.09 -2.44
C ARG A 710 9.60 27.46 -1.91
N GLU A 711 10.88 27.80 -1.94
CA GLU A 711 11.38 29.14 -1.62
C GLU A 711 10.90 30.20 -2.61
N LYS A 712 10.82 29.87 -3.91
CA LYS A 712 10.29 30.75 -4.96
C LYS A 712 8.75 30.82 -4.95
N HIS A 713 8.09 29.73 -4.57
CA HIS A 713 6.63 29.59 -4.54
C HIS A 713 6.13 29.17 -3.15
N PRO A 714 6.30 30.02 -2.13
CA PRO A 714 6.00 29.65 -0.75
C PRO A 714 4.52 29.37 -0.56
N ILE A 715 4.22 28.32 0.20
CA ILE A 715 2.88 28.11 0.75
C ILE A 715 2.68 29.21 1.81
N THR A 716 1.58 29.95 1.68
CA THR A 716 1.20 31.02 2.61
C THR A 716 -0.09 30.66 3.32
N LEU A 717 -0.18 31.03 4.60
CA LEU A 717 -1.39 30.88 5.39
C LEU A 717 -2.25 32.15 5.27
N LYS A 718 -3.55 31.97 5.03
CA LYS A 718 -4.57 33.02 4.98
C LYS A 718 -5.70 32.66 5.94
N LYS A 719 -6.32 33.70 6.54
CA LYS A 719 -7.50 33.60 7.42
C LYS A 719 -7.32 32.58 8.55
N THR A 720 -6.48 32.91 9.53
CA THR A 720 -6.38 32.13 10.77
C THR A 720 -7.47 32.54 11.76
N LYS A 721 -8.08 31.56 12.42
CA LYS A 721 -9.04 31.78 13.49
C LYS A 721 -8.77 30.77 14.60
N THR A 722 -8.56 31.28 15.81
CA THR A 722 -8.41 30.46 17.02
C THR A 722 -9.64 30.65 17.90
N GLU A 723 -10.26 29.55 18.32
CA GLU A 723 -11.38 29.56 19.25
C GLU A 723 -11.09 28.63 20.42
N GLU A 724 -11.40 29.08 21.64
CA GLU A 724 -11.34 28.27 22.85
C GLU A 724 -12.75 27.84 23.23
N ASN A 725 -12.99 26.53 23.28
CA ASN A 725 -14.28 25.94 23.61
C ASN A 725 -14.12 24.99 24.80
N GLY A 726 -14.07 25.55 26.01
CA GLY A 726 -13.87 24.77 27.23
C GLY A 726 -12.43 24.20 27.32
N PRO A 727 -12.24 22.86 27.43
CA PRO A 727 -10.91 22.27 27.48
C PRO A 727 -10.21 22.17 26.11
N PHE A 728 -10.95 22.41 25.01
CA PHE A 728 -10.46 22.29 23.64
C PHE A 728 -10.03 23.64 23.07
N THR A 729 -8.97 23.61 22.27
CA THR A 729 -8.59 24.74 21.42
C THR A 729 -8.70 24.34 19.96
N THR A 730 -9.43 25.12 19.18
CA THR A 730 -9.59 24.93 17.73
C THR A 730 -8.83 26.02 16.99
N TRP A 731 -8.08 25.61 15.96
CA TRP A 731 -7.40 26.50 15.04
C TRP A 731 -7.82 26.16 13.60
N GLU A 732 -8.35 27.14 12.88
CA GLU A 732 -8.72 27.00 11.47
C GLU A 732 -7.83 27.89 10.61
N ALA A 733 -7.42 27.38 9.45
CA ALA A 733 -6.60 28.12 8.50
C ALA A 733 -6.83 27.67 7.06
N ILE A 734 -6.47 28.53 6.12
CA ILE A 734 -6.43 28.22 4.69
C ILE A 734 -4.99 28.38 4.20
N SER A 735 -4.42 27.36 3.57
CA SER A 735 -3.10 27.47 2.93
C SER A 735 -3.22 27.60 1.41
N THR A 736 -2.36 28.41 0.80
CA THR A 736 -2.38 28.70 -0.64
C THR A 736 -0.96 28.91 -1.18
N CYS A 737 -0.76 28.62 -2.46
CA CYS A 737 0.41 29.09 -3.22
C CYS A 737 -0.01 30.11 -4.30
N ASP A 738 0.95 30.83 -4.89
CA ASP A 738 0.69 31.88 -5.88
C ASP A 738 0.08 31.32 -7.18
N ASN A 739 0.61 30.22 -7.70
CA ASN A 739 0.15 29.57 -8.94
C ASN A 739 -0.95 28.51 -8.73
N CYS A 740 -1.42 28.31 -7.50
CA CYS A 740 -2.46 27.34 -7.17
C CYS A 740 -3.86 27.91 -7.46
N SER A 741 -4.72 27.13 -8.11
CA SER A 741 -6.17 27.37 -8.28
C SER A 741 -7.01 26.88 -7.12
N GLN A 742 -6.40 26.03 -6.29
CA GLN A 742 -6.98 25.45 -5.09
C GLN A 742 -6.28 26.00 -3.84
N VAL A 743 -6.89 25.71 -2.70
CA VAL A 743 -6.34 25.94 -1.36
C VAL A 743 -6.66 24.75 -0.48
N THR A 744 -5.83 24.53 0.55
CA THR A 744 -6.12 23.50 1.55
C THR A 744 -6.80 24.15 2.74
N LYS A 745 -7.99 23.65 3.10
CA LYS A 745 -8.70 24.04 4.32
C LYS A 745 -8.23 23.14 5.45
N HIS A 746 -7.77 23.77 6.54
CA HIS A 746 -7.27 23.09 7.74
C HIS A 746 -8.17 23.40 8.93
N LYS A 747 -8.48 22.38 9.72
CA LYS A 747 -9.02 22.53 11.08
C LYS A 747 -8.22 21.62 12.01
N VAL A 748 -7.55 22.24 12.98
CA VAL A 748 -6.80 21.53 14.02
C VAL A 748 -7.52 21.73 15.34
N VAL A 749 -7.71 20.66 16.09
CA VAL A 749 -8.30 20.69 17.43
C VAL A 749 -7.31 20.02 18.40
N THR A 750 -7.12 20.59 19.59
CA THR A 750 -6.18 20.04 20.59
C THR A 750 -6.78 20.00 21.99
N GLN A 751 -6.44 18.95 22.75
CA GLN A 751 -6.68 18.83 24.19
C GLN A 751 -5.60 17.94 24.83
N GLY A 752 -5.03 18.37 25.97
CA GLY A 752 -4.12 17.54 26.77
C GLY A 752 -2.82 17.19 26.04
N THR A 753 -2.71 15.95 25.55
CA THR A 753 -1.64 15.43 24.68
C THR A 753 -2.15 15.07 23.28
N GLU A 754 -3.40 15.36 22.96
CA GLU A 754 -4.05 14.90 21.75
C GLU A 754 -4.27 16.04 20.75
N LEU A 755 -4.15 15.70 19.47
CA LEU A 755 -4.33 16.59 18.34
C LEU A 755 -5.11 15.88 17.23
N TRP A 756 -6.15 16.55 16.73
CA TRP A 756 -6.90 16.15 15.55
C TRP A 756 -6.72 17.16 14.44
N TRP A 757 -6.42 16.71 13.22
CA TRP A 757 -6.21 17.57 12.06
C TRP A 757 -7.03 17.12 10.86
N LEU A 758 -8.06 17.91 10.55
CA LEU A 758 -8.88 17.79 9.38
C LEU A 758 -8.28 18.59 8.22
N LYS A 759 -8.14 17.96 7.05
CA LYS A 759 -7.60 18.56 5.82
C LYS A 759 -8.46 18.22 4.62
N THR A 760 -8.69 19.21 3.75
CA THR A 760 -9.35 18.98 2.46
C THR A 760 -9.00 20.08 1.46
N ILE A 761 -8.90 19.73 0.19
CA ILE A 761 -8.67 20.71 -0.89
C ILE A 761 -10.00 21.31 -1.36
N VAL A 762 -10.05 22.64 -1.46
CA VAL A 762 -11.19 23.43 -1.95
C VAL A 762 -10.72 24.50 -2.95
N ASP A 763 -11.65 25.19 -3.58
CA ASP A 763 -11.34 26.29 -4.50
C ASP A 763 -10.64 27.48 -3.83
N LYS A 764 -9.76 28.18 -4.55
CA LYS A 764 -9.10 29.40 -4.02
C LYS A 764 -10.08 30.49 -3.57
N ASN A 765 -11.24 30.56 -4.20
CA ASN A 765 -12.32 31.49 -3.86
C ASN A 765 -13.48 30.79 -3.12
N TYR A 766 -13.20 29.68 -2.43
CA TYR A 766 -14.22 28.88 -1.74
C TYR A 766 -15.07 29.72 -0.78
N SER A 767 -16.38 29.50 -0.85
CA SER A 767 -17.40 30.31 -0.17
C SER A 767 -18.20 29.56 0.89
N GLY A 768 -17.82 28.31 1.22
CA GLY A 768 -18.56 27.45 2.13
C GLY A 768 -19.78 26.79 1.48
N ASP A 769 -19.75 26.60 0.16
CA ASP A 769 -20.85 26.06 -0.65
C ASP A 769 -20.80 24.53 -0.84
N ASP A 770 -19.81 23.86 -0.24
CA ASP A 770 -19.69 22.40 -0.24
C ASP A 770 -20.32 21.80 1.02
N SER A 771 -21.48 21.16 0.88
CA SER A 771 -22.28 20.69 2.01
C SER A 771 -21.61 19.57 2.80
N PHE A 772 -20.90 18.66 2.13
CA PHE A 772 -20.16 17.58 2.78
C PHE A 772 -19.02 18.14 3.63
N THR A 773 -18.20 19.02 3.05
CA THR A 773 -17.06 19.68 3.72
C THR A 773 -17.53 20.48 4.93
N GLU A 774 -18.52 21.36 4.76
CA GLU A 774 -18.97 22.20 5.88
C GLU A 774 -19.66 21.38 6.97
N LYS A 775 -20.41 20.33 6.62
CA LYS A 775 -21.06 19.48 7.62
C LYS A 775 -20.06 18.62 8.38
N ALA A 776 -19.08 18.02 7.72
CA ALA A 776 -18.03 17.25 8.40
C ALA A 776 -17.18 18.16 9.31
N PHE A 777 -16.75 19.33 8.83
CA PHE A 777 -15.96 20.26 9.63
C PHE A 777 -16.74 20.80 10.83
N SER A 778 -18.02 21.16 10.65
CA SER A 778 -18.85 21.73 11.74
C SER A 778 -19.34 20.70 12.75
N SER A 779 -19.54 19.44 12.34
CA SER A 779 -19.99 18.34 13.22
C SER A 779 -18.86 17.56 13.88
N PHE A 780 -17.60 17.91 13.60
CA PHE A 780 -16.45 17.26 14.23
C PHE A 780 -16.35 17.62 15.72
N GLU A 781 -16.44 16.61 16.57
CA GLU A 781 -16.40 16.73 18.03
C GLU A 781 -15.37 15.77 18.62
N PRO A 782 -14.26 16.23 19.23
CA PRO A 782 -13.32 15.36 19.92
C PRO A 782 -13.88 14.82 21.26
N GLU A 783 -13.47 13.60 21.63
CA GLU A 783 -13.82 12.93 22.90
C GLU A 783 -12.57 12.63 23.72
N SER A 784 -12.11 13.56 24.56
CA SER A 784 -10.89 13.37 25.37
C SER A 784 -11.18 13.42 26.87
N ASP A 785 -10.61 12.48 27.61
CA ASP A 785 -10.59 12.46 29.07
C ASP A 785 -9.30 13.04 29.68
N LYS A 786 -8.33 13.45 28.83
CA LYS A 786 -7.02 13.94 29.25
C LYS A 786 -7.12 15.34 29.84
N ALA A 787 -6.33 15.60 30.87
CA ALA A 787 -6.32 16.92 31.51
C ALA A 787 -5.76 17.99 30.56
N PRO A 788 -6.31 19.23 30.54
CA PRO A 788 -5.79 20.30 29.69
C PRO A 788 -4.32 20.62 29.99
N ASN A 789 -3.60 21.10 28.97
CA ASN A 789 -2.22 21.61 29.07
C ASN A 789 -1.12 20.61 29.45
N GLN A 790 -1.38 19.30 29.46
CA GLN A 790 -0.36 18.29 29.79
C GLN A 790 0.88 18.35 28.88
N MET A 791 0.73 18.65 27.59
CA MET A 791 1.84 18.82 26.65
C MET A 791 2.76 20.03 26.96
N PHE A 792 2.28 21.02 27.74
CA PHE A 792 3.03 22.25 28.05
C PHE A 792 3.80 22.20 29.37
N THR A 793 3.96 21.01 29.96
CA THR A 793 4.66 20.81 31.24
C THR A 793 5.93 20.01 31.03
N ARG A 794 7.04 20.46 31.62
CA ARG A 794 8.34 19.76 31.57
C ARG A 794 8.22 18.31 32.04
N LYS A 795 8.84 17.40 31.29
CA LYS A 795 8.66 15.95 31.44
C LYS A 795 9.76 15.24 32.21
N PHE A 796 10.89 15.90 32.45
CA PHE A 796 12.00 15.32 33.23
C PHE A 796 11.57 14.79 34.63
N PRO A 797 10.73 15.50 35.41
CA PRO A 797 10.24 14.95 36.69
C PRO A 797 9.31 13.73 36.52
N VAL A 798 8.59 13.66 35.40
CA VAL A 798 7.71 12.52 35.07
C VAL A 798 8.58 11.32 34.70
N PHE A 799 9.60 11.52 33.88
CA PHE A 799 10.59 10.51 33.53
C PHE A 799 11.26 9.91 34.77
N LEU A 800 11.79 10.75 35.69
CA LEU A 800 12.42 10.27 36.93
C LEU A 800 11.48 9.42 37.80
N LYS A 801 10.19 9.73 37.80
CA LYS A 801 9.18 8.94 38.50
C LYS A 801 8.93 7.60 37.81
N ASP A 802 8.87 7.59 36.47
CA ASP A 802 8.57 6.41 35.68
C ASP A 802 9.76 5.41 35.68
N VAL A 803 11.01 5.87 35.64
CA VAL A 803 12.20 5.00 35.79
C VAL A 803 12.37 4.46 37.21
N ALA A 804 11.84 5.17 38.21
CA ALA A 804 11.80 4.71 39.60
C ALA A 804 10.61 3.76 39.88
N SER A 805 9.80 3.43 38.88
CA SER A 805 8.63 2.55 39.02
C SER A 805 9.03 1.12 39.38
N GLU A 806 8.27 0.52 40.31
CA GLU A 806 8.35 -0.92 40.62
C GLU A 806 7.72 -1.79 39.52
N VAL A 807 7.00 -1.19 38.57
CA VAL A 807 6.39 -1.90 37.44
C VAL A 807 7.39 -1.95 36.28
N ASP A 808 7.92 -3.13 36.00
CA ASP A 808 8.95 -3.33 34.98
C ASP A 808 8.56 -2.77 33.61
N SER A 809 7.31 -2.96 33.16
CA SER A 809 6.87 -2.43 31.87
C SER A 809 6.93 -0.90 31.78
N VAL A 810 6.58 -0.18 32.86
CA VAL A 810 6.66 1.29 32.92
C VAL A 810 8.12 1.75 32.88
N ARG A 811 9.01 1.03 33.59
CA ARG A 811 10.43 1.35 33.64
C ARG A 811 11.12 1.08 32.30
N THR A 812 10.88 -0.08 31.69
CA THR A 812 11.44 -0.43 30.37
C THR A 812 10.94 0.54 29.30
N SER A 813 9.63 0.85 29.28
CA SER A 813 9.06 1.88 28.41
C SER A 813 9.69 3.25 28.61
N ALA A 814 10.01 3.63 29.85
CA ALA A 814 10.66 4.91 30.11
C ALA A 814 12.05 4.99 29.48
N PHE A 815 12.86 3.94 29.59
CA PHE A 815 14.19 3.89 28.98
C PHE A 815 14.15 3.75 27.46
N ALA A 816 13.16 3.03 26.92
CA ALA A 816 12.95 2.90 25.48
C ALA A 816 12.53 4.22 24.81
N SER A 817 11.99 5.18 25.57
CA SER A 817 11.47 6.45 25.05
C SER A 817 12.28 7.69 25.49
N VAL A 818 13.57 7.51 25.78
CA VAL A 818 14.44 8.63 26.19
C VAL A 818 14.60 9.64 25.04
N ASP A 819 14.58 9.19 23.80
CA ASP A 819 14.59 9.99 22.57
C ASP A 819 13.57 11.13 22.56
N ASN A 820 12.35 10.88 23.06
CA ASN A 820 11.31 11.90 23.16
C ASN A 820 11.52 12.90 24.32
N LEU A 821 12.42 12.63 25.27
CA LEU A 821 12.64 13.48 26.45
C LEU A 821 13.54 14.68 26.12
N GLU A 822 13.05 15.89 26.38
CA GLU A 822 13.87 17.12 26.38
C GLU A 822 14.51 17.36 27.76
N ILE A 823 15.82 17.58 27.78
CA ILE A 823 16.62 17.89 28.98
C ILE A 823 17.23 19.29 28.81
N THR A 824 17.34 20.04 29.91
CA THR A 824 17.94 21.38 29.93
C THR A 824 19.07 21.51 30.94
N GLU A 825 19.82 22.60 30.87
CA GLU A 825 20.90 22.91 31.83
C GLU A 825 20.41 22.90 33.29
N THR A 826 19.15 23.29 33.55
CA THR A 826 18.61 23.30 34.93
C THR A 826 18.41 21.91 35.52
N GLU A 827 18.34 20.88 34.69
CA GLU A 827 18.10 19.49 35.06
C GLU A 827 19.40 18.67 35.16
N LEU A 828 20.51 19.20 34.65
CA LEU A 828 21.84 18.54 34.67
C LEU A 828 22.26 18.04 36.06
N PRO A 829 22.12 18.80 37.17
CA PRO A 829 22.50 18.30 38.50
C PRO A 829 21.68 17.09 38.94
N ALA A 830 20.37 17.11 38.68
CA ALA A 830 19.46 16.02 39.05
C ALA A 830 19.70 14.78 38.17
N LEU A 831 20.00 14.98 36.88
CA LEU A 831 20.39 13.90 35.98
C LEU A 831 21.72 13.25 36.42
N ALA A 832 22.72 14.06 36.79
CA ALA A 832 24.00 13.57 37.29
C ALA A 832 23.84 12.76 38.59
N GLU A 833 23.00 13.24 39.50
CA GLU A 833 22.65 12.53 40.73
C GLU A 833 21.97 11.18 40.43
N PHE A 834 21.03 11.15 39.48
CA PHE A 834 20.39 9.92 39.03
C PHE A 834 21.41 8.93 38.43
N LEU A 835 22.17 9.35 37.41
CA LEU A 835 23.11 8.48 36.68
C LEU A 835 24.24 7.96 37.56
N SER A 836 24.66 8.69 38.59
CA SER A 836 25.73 8.25 39.50
C SER A 836 25.32 7.13 40.48
N HIS A 837 24.01 6.92 40.67
CA HIS A 837 23.47 5.91 41.59
C HIS A 837 22.67 4.80 40.90
N TYR A 838 22.18 5.05 39.67
CA TYR A 838 21.39 4.09 38.91
C TYR A 838 22.25 2.94 38.39
N LYS A 839 21.73 1.70 38.43
CA LYS A 839 22.39 0.51 37.90
C LYS A 839 21.52 -0.10 36.80
N PRO A 840 21.86 0.13 35.51
CA PRO A 840 21.03 -0.37 34.42
C PRO A 840 21.05 -1.89 34.34
N SER A 841 19.90 -2.47 34.00
CA SER A 841 19.82 -3.83 33.48
C SER A 841 20.23 -3.86 32.00
N ALA A 842 20.45 -5.06 31.43
CA ALA A 842 20.93 -5.21 30.06
C ALA A 842 20.03 -4.54 28.99
N GLY A 843 18.72 -4.40 29.24
CA GLY A 843 17.78 -3.73 28.34
C GLY A 843 17.57 -2.23 28.60
N GLU A 844 18.27 -1.64 29.59
CA GLU A 844 18.15 -0.22 29.96
C GLU A 844 19.40 0.59 29.56
N SER A 845 20.47 -0.10 29.14
CA SER A 845 21.76 0.52 28.83
C SER A 845 21.70 1.55 27.69
N ASP A 846 20.84 1.32 26.71
CA ASP A 846 20.70 2.21 25.56
C ASP A 846 20.06 3.54 25.96
N GLY A 847 18.96 3.49 26.73
CA GLY A 847 18.34 4.71 27.28
C GLY A 847 19.26 5.50 28.22
N ILE A 848 20.15 4.82 28.98
CA ILE A 848 21.18 5.51 29.78
C ILE A 848 22.22 6.20 28.89
N THR A 849 22.66 5.52 27.83
CA THR A 849 23.61 6.09 26.85
C THR A 849 23.02 7.35 26.23
N GLU A 850 21.76 7.29 25.81
CA GLU A 850 21.06 8.42 25.21
C GLU A 850 20.85 9.60 26.18
N LEU A 851 20.57 9.34 27.46
CA LEU A 851 20.52 10.40 28.48
C LEU A 851 21.85 11.15 28.61
N ILE A 852 22.98 10.43 28.52
CA ILE A 852 24.32 11.02 28.57
C ILE A 852 24.55 11.87 27.32
N GLU A 853 24.17 11.37 26.14
CA GLU A 853 24.28 12.11 24.88
C GLU A 853 23.46 13.39 24.89
N LYS A 854 22.20 13.34 25.34
CA LYS A 854 21.34 14.53 25.49
C LYS A 854 21.91 15.55 26.47
N ALA A 855 22.50 15.11 27.58
CA ALA A 855 23.21 15.99 28.49
C ALA A 855 24.45 16.62 27.83
N GLY A 856 25.13 15.81 27.01
CA GLY A 856 26.28 16.18 26.19
C GLY A 856 25.95 17.24 25.16
N ASP A 857 24.78 17.20 24.53
CA ASP A 857 24.40 18.15 23.49
C ASP A 857 24.16 19.58 24.01
N LEU A 858 23.91 19.75 25.32
CA LEU A 858 23.67 21.06 25.92
C LEU A 858 24.89 21.99 25.84
N ASP A 859 24.69 23.20 25.35
CA ASP A 859 25.72 24.26 25.31
C ASP A 859 25.91 24.92 26.68
N SER A 860 26.46 24.15 27.64
CA SER A 860 26.74 24.62 29.00
C SER A 860 28.10 24.13 29.50
N GLU A 861 28.86 25.03 30.13
CA GLU A 861 30.11 24.68 30.81
C GLU A 861 29.91 23.68 31.97
N GLN A 862 28.69 23.60 32.53
CA GLN A 862 28.37 22.65 33.60
C GLN A 862 28.50 21.19 33.15
N VAL A 863 28.34 20.92 31.84
CA VAL A 863 28.46 19.57 31.26
C VAL A 863 29.86 18.99 31.54
N TYR A 864 30.92 19.79 31.41
CA TYR A 864 32.30 19.30 31.64
C TYR A 864 32.52 18.84 33.09
N ASP A 865 31.99 19.59 34.07
CA ASP A 865 32.11 19.27 35.49
C ASP A 865 31.24 18.04 35.87
N VAL A 866 30.04 17.95 35.29
CA VAL A 866 29.14 16.81 35.45
C VAL A 866 29.76 15.55 34.87
N PHE A 867 30.24 15.59 33.63
CA PHE A 867 30.86 14.44 32.97
C PHE A 867 32.13 13.99 33.65
N LYS A 868 32.98 14.92 34.11
CA LYS A 868 34.16 14.58 34.92
C LYS A 868 33.79 13.86 36.21
N SER A 869 32.73 14.31 36.89
CA SER A 869 32.27 13.72 38.14
C SER A 869 31.61 12.36 37.92
N LEU A 870 30.79 12.24 36.87
CA LEU A 870 30.10 11.01 36.49
C LEU A 870 31.09 9.94 36.01
N TYR A 871 32.09 10.31 35.20
CA TYR A 871 33.11 9.37 34.71
C TYR A 871 33.89 8.68 35.83
N ALA A 872 34.11 9.38 36.95
CA ALA A 872 34.82 8.87 38.12
C ALA A 872 33.88 8.24 39.19
N ALA A 873 32.57 8.23 38.98
CA ALA A 873 31.61 7.72 39.95
C ALA A 873 31.67 6.18 40.04
N LYS A 874 31.46 5.64 41.25
CA LYS A 874 31.56 4.19 41.50
C LYS A 874 30.53 3.32 40.75
N GLY A 875 29.44 3.93 40.27
CA GLY A 875 28.36 3.24 39.55
C GLY A 875 28.54 3.24 38.03
N THR A 876 29.53 3.96 37.50
CA THR A 876 29.69 4.19 36.06
C THR A 876 30.29 2.96 35.37
N THR A 877 29.64 2.50 34.31
CA THR A 877 30.10 1.36 33.50
C THR A 877 31.02 1.81 32.37
N SER A 878 31.77 0.89 31.75
CA SER A 878 32.58 1.20 30.56
C SER A 878 31.75 1.79 29.42
N GLN A 879 30.51 1.35 29.25
CA GLN A 879 29.59 1.88 28.24
C GLN A 879 29.22 3.34 28.53
N MET A 880 28.90 3.67 29.79
CA MET A 880 28.65 5.06 30.20
C MET A 880 29.89 5.94 30.03
N GLN A 881 31.07 5.42 30.35
CA GLN A 881 32.34 6.12 30.13
C GLN A 881 32.56 6.42 28.65
N LEU A 882 32.32 5.45 27.75
CA LEU A 882 32.41 5.67 26.30
C LEU A 882 31.40 6.70 25.81
N ALA A 883 30.14 6.62 26.24
CA ALA A 883 29.10 7.60 25.91
C ALA A 883 29.49 9.03 26.31
N ILE A 884 30.11 9.20 27.49
CA ILE A 884 30.65 10.49 27.95
C ILE A 884 31.76 11.00 27.02
N LEU A 885 32.71 10.13 26.63
CA LEU A 885 33.79 10.51 25.72
C LEU A 885 33.25 10.89 24.33
N GLU A 886 32.27 10.15 23.83
CA GLU A 886 31.61 10.40 22.53
C GLU A 886 30.83 11.72 22.53
N SER A 887 30.13 12.00 23.62
CA SER A 887 29.42 13.26 23.86
C SER A 887 30.38 14.45 23.90
N LEU A 888 31.51 14.32 24.61
CA LEU A 888 32.57 15.33 24.61
C LEU A 888 33.18 15.52 23.22
N ALA A 889 33.43 14.45 22.48
CA ALA A 889 34.02 14.54 21.14
C ALA A 889 33.12 15.30 20.17
N SER A 890 31.80 15.13 20.32
CA SER A 890 30.79 15.81 19.51
C SER A 890 30.78 17.33 19.72
N LYS A 891 31.32 17.86 20.83
CA LYS A 891 31.49 19.31 21.05
C LYS A 891 32.49 19.97 20.10
N ARG A 892 33.46 19.22 19.56
CA ARG A 892 34.48 19.73 18.63
C ARG A 892 35.23 20.97 19.13
N THR A 893 35.55 20.99 20.43
CA THR A 893 36.32 22.08 21.04
C THR A 893 37.62 21.57 21.64
N LYS A 894 38.63 22.44 21.68
CA LYS A 894 39.91 22.14 22.32
C LYS A 894 39.75 21.68 23.78
N GLN A 895 38.88 22.35 24.54
CA GLN A 895 38.62 22.03 25.95
C GLN A 895 38.04 20.62 26.13
N ALA A 896 37.13 20.20 25.24
CA ALA A 896 36.56 18.86 25.28
C ALA A 896 37.62 17.78 25.01
N TYR A 897 38.47 17.96 24.00
CA TYR A 897 39.56 17.02 23.70
C TYR A 897 40.64 16.98 24.78
N GLU A 898 40.96 18.11 25.43
CA GLU A 898 41.84 18.13 26.60
C GLU A 898 41.23 17.38 27.79
N LEU A 899 39.90 17.43 27.97
CA LEU A 899 39.22 16.66 29.00
C LEU A 899 39.20 15.17 28.65
N ILE A 900 38.88 14.80 27.40
CA ILE A 900 38.93 13.41 26.90
C ILE A 900 40.30 12.81 27.19
N ALA A 901 41.39 13.52 26.85
CA ALA A 901 42.75 13.07 27.13
C ALA A 901 42.97 12.75 28.61
N LYS A 902 42.53 13.65 29.52
CA LYS A 902 42.64 13.46 30.97
C LYS A 902 41.79 12.30 31.49
N LEU A 903 40.59 12.11 30.94
CA LEU A 903 39.68 11.04 31.35
C LEU A 903 40.18 9.67 30.91
N MET A 904 40.66 9.54 29.66
CA MET A 904 41.26 8.30 29.16
C MET A 904 42.57 7.95 29.87
N GLU A 905 43.35 8.95 30.31
CA GLU A 905 44.55 8.73 31.14
C GLU A 905 44.19 8.33 32.58
N TYR A 906 43.08 8.84 33.12
CA TYR A 906 42.59 8.49 34.45
C TYR A 906 42.04 7.07 34.53
N ASP A 907 41.16 6.70 33.60
CA ASP A 907 40.56 5.37 33.51
C ASP A 907 40.17 5.10 32.05
N LEU A 908 40.76 4.08 31.43
CA LEU A 908 40.56 3.77 30.01
C LEU A 908 39.44 2.70 29.88
N PRO A 909 38.28 3.04 29.31
CA PRO A 909 37.14 2.14 29.29
C PRO A 909 37.39 0.98 28.33
N VAL A 910 37.07 -0.24 28.75
CA VAL A 910 37.11 -1.42 27.88
C VAL A 910 35.71 -1.97 27.75
N SER A 911 35.22 -2.11 26.51
CA SER A 911 33.92 -2.69 26.20
C SER A 911 34.10 -4.07 25.57
N ASP A 912 33.18 -4.98 25.86
CA ASP A 912 33.06 -6.27 25.18
C ASP A 912 32.56 -6.11 23.72
N SER A 913 32.00 -4.95 23.37
CA SER A 913 31.59 -4.57 22.02
C SER A 913 32.64 -3.67 21.34
N GLY A 914 33.33 -4.18 20.32
CA GLY A 914 34.32 -3.41 19.57
C GLY A 914 33.75 -2.18 18.82
N ASN A 915 32.43 -2.10 18.63
CA ASN A 915 31.79 -1.05 17.85
C ASN A 915 31.81 0.33 18.51
N SER A 916 31.63 0.42 19.84
CA SER A 916 31.60 1.71 20.54
C SER A 916 32.94 2.44 20.48
N ILE A 917 34.06 1.73 20.66
CA ILE A 917 35.40 2.32 20.54
C ILE A 917 35.67 2.78 19.10
N ASN A 918 35.26 2.00 18.08
CA ASN A 918 35.36 2.42 16.69
C ASN A 918 34.57 3.72 16.44
N PHE A 919 33.34 3.82 16.97
CA PHE A 919 32.50 5.00 16.82
C PHE A 919 33.12 6.24 17.45
N LEU A 920 33.64 6.15 18.69
CA LEU A 920 34.36 7.25 19.34
C LEU A 920 35.54 7.76 18.49
N PHE A 921 36.36 6.87 17.94
CA PHE A 921 37.52 7.26 17.13
C PHE A 921 37.14 7.80 15.75
N SER A 922 35.99 7.41 15.21
CA SER A 922 35.43 8.02 14.01
C SER A 922 35.11 9.51 14.23
N LYS A 923 34.58 9.86 15.42
CA LYS A 923 34.33 11.26 15.82
C LYS A 923 35.63 12.04 15.94
N PHE A 924 36.69 11.44 16.50
CA PHE A 924 38.01 12.07 16.57
C PHE A 924 38.56 12.36 15.17
N SER A 925 38.43 11.41 14.25
CA SER A 925 38.89 11.53 12.87
C SER A 925 38.12 12.59 12.08
N ALA A 926 36.87 12.87 12.45
CA ALA A 926 36.03 13.89 11.80
C ALA A 926 36.36 15.34 12.21
N ASP A 927 37.18 15.55 13.24
CA ASP A 927 37.61 16.86 13.73
C ASP A 927 39.13 16.93 13.99
N PRO A 928 39.95 16.79 12.93
CA PRO A 928 41.41 16.71 13.05
C PRO A 928 42.04 18.01 13.59
N GLU A 929 41.35 19.15 13.45
CA GLU A 929 41.83 20.46 13.94
C GLU A 929 42.02 20.46 15.46
N HIS A 930 41.05 19.90 16.21
CA HIS A 930 41.07 19.86 17.67
C HIS A 930 41.54 18.51 18.21
N SER A 931 41.17 17.40 17.57
CA SER A 931 41.51 16.05 18.04
C SER A 931 43.01 15.74 18.01
N LYS A 932 43.82 16.54 17.28
CA LYS A 932 45.30 16.45 17.34
C LYS A 932 45.89 16.63 18.74
N GLU A 933 45.16 17.25 19.67
CA GLU A 933 45.55 17.34 21.08
C GLU A 933 45.61 15.95 21.76
N LEU A 934 44.83 14.98 21.26
CA LEU A 934 44.90 13.58 21.70
C LEU A 934 46.20 12.88 21.26
N TYR A 935 46.95 13.46 20.32
CA TYR A 935 48.20 12.90 19.81
C TYR A 935 49.44 13.53 20.51
N PRO A 936 50.38 12.72 21.03
CA PRO A 936 50.54 11.28 20.81
C PRO A 936 49.92 10.39 21.90
N LEU A 937 49.21 10.95 22.89
CA LEU A 937 48.73 10.23 24.07
C LEU A 937 47.95 8.97 23.68
N VAL A 938 46.96 9.10 22.80
CA VAL A 938 46.10 7.98 22.37
C VAL A 938 46.89 6.89 21.63
N PHE A 939 48.03 7.23 21.03
CA PHE A 939 48.91 6.25 20.38
C PHE A 939 49.61 5.32 21.40
N GLU A 940 49.68 5.71 22.67
CA GLU A 940 50.22 4.86 23.74
C GLU A 940 49.29 3.65 24.01
N PHE A 941 48.00 3.78 23.67
CA PHE A 941 47.01 2.70 23.78
C PHE A 941 47.03 1.71 22.61
N PHE A 942 47.89 1.91 21.60
CA PHE A 942 48.00 1.01 20.43
C PHE A 942 48.29 -0.45 20.78
N GLY A 943 48.87 -0.71 21.96
CA GLY A 943 49.15 -2.07 22.44
C GLY A 943 47.92 -2.82 22.99
N ILE A 944 46.78 -2.14 23.13
CA ILE A 944 45.53 -2.70 23.68
C ILE A 944 44.69 -3.22 22.51
N PRO A 945 44.30 -4.51 22.47
CA PRO A 945 43.64 -5.13 21.31
C PRO A 945 42.41 -4.37 20.80
N GLU A 946 41.55 -3.93 21.71
CA GLU A 946 40.28 -3.22 21.44
C GLU A 946 40.51 -1.84 20.82
N TYR A 947 41.65 -1.20 21.14
CA TYR A 947 42.03 0.13 20.66
C TYR A 947 42.96 0.10 19.44
N GLN A 948 43.56 -1.06 19.13
CA GLN A 948 44.62 -1.16 18.13
C GLN A 948 44.18 -0.67 16.74
N GLY A 949 42.99 -1.09 16.26
CA GLY A 949 42.40 -0.64 15.00
C GLY A 949 42.00 0.84 15.03
N PRO A 950 41.13 1.27 15.95
CA PRO A 950 40.73 2.67 16.10
C PRO A 950 41.90 3.66 16.16
N VAL A 951 42.90 3.38 16.98
CA VAL A 951 44.11 4.22 17.13
C VAL A 951 44.90 4.28 15.83
N LEU A 952 44.99 3.16 15.11
CA LEU A 952 45.69 3.09 13.82
C LEU A 952 45.02 4.01 12.80
N ASP A 953 43.70 3.87 12.63
CA ASP A 953 42.91 4.58 11.63
C ASP A 953 42.87 6.08 11.92
N PHE A 954 42.65 6.48 13.18
CA PHE A 954 42.69 7.87 13.61
C PHE A 954 44.08 8.52 13.43
N THR A 955 45.15 7.80 13.75
CA THR A 955 46.49 8.36 13.54
C THR A 955 46.79 8.49 12.04
N ALA A 956 46.30 7.57 11.22
CA ALA A 956 46.46 7.59 9.78
C ALA A 956 45.75 8.79 9.14
N SER A 957 44.52 9.10 9.57
CA SER A 957 43.79 10.30 9.13
C SER A 957 44.52 11.60 9.48
N LEU A 958 44.99 11.78 10.72
CA LEU A 958 45.79 12.96 11.12
C LEU A 958 47.07 13.13 10.28
N PHE A 959 47.66 12.03 9.82
CA PHE A 959 48.86 12.05 8.96
C PHE A 959 48.54 12.44 7.51
N ARG A 960 47.37 12.02 7.01
CA ARG A 960 46.85 12.41 5.70
C ARG A 960 46.55 13.91 5.67
N ASP A 961 45.93 14.43 6.72
CA ASP A 961 45.52 15.85 6.84
C ASP A 961 46.69 16.80 7.20
N LYS A 962 47.88 16.25 7.43
CA LYS A 962 49.10 16.99 7.82
C LYS A 962 49.02 17.69 9.19
N GLU A 963 48.07 17.32 10.04
CA GLU A 963 47.86 17.89 11.38
C GLU A 963 48.75 17.28 12.48
N ALA A 964 49.39 16.12 12.23
CA ALA A 964 50.27 15.46 13.20
C ALA A 964 51.78 15.54 12.88
N PRO A 965 52.65 15.96 13.83
CA PRO A 965 54.10 15.97 13.63
C PRO A 965 54.67 14.54 13.60
N LYS A 966 55.27 14.18 12.46
CA LYS A 966 55.91 12.87 12.17
C LYS A 966 56.95 12.43 13.20
N GLY A 967 57.60 13.37 13.90
CA GLY A 967 58.69 13.10 14.83
C GLY A 967 58.31 12.21 16.03
N LYS A 968 57.06 12.28 16.51
CA LYS A 968 56.65 11.62 17.78
C LYS A 968 56.44 10.10 17.66
N ILE A 969 56.00 9.58 16.51
CA ILE A 969 55.86 8.13 16.28
C ILE A 969 57.03 7.46 15.57
N LYS A 970 58.11 8.20 15.27
CA LYS A 970 59.32 7.65 14.62
C LYS A 970 59.90 6.44 15.37
N LYS A 971 59.74 6.38 16.71
CA LYS A 971 60.16 5.24 17.55
C LYS A 971 59.37 3.95 17.27
N TYR A 972 58.12 4.05 16.82
CA TYR A 972 57.25 2.90 16.51
C TYR A 972 57.37 2.42 15.06
N ARG A 973 58.16 3.09 14.21
CA ARG A 973 58.28 2.80 12.78
C ARG A 973 58.61 1.33 12.46
N LYS A 974 59.47 0.68 13.25
CA LYS A 974 59.80 -0.74 13.08
C LYS A 974 58.61 -1.65 13.42
N LEU A 975 57.85 -1.31 14.46
CA LEU A 975 56.65 -2.02 14.88
C LEU A 975 55.55 -1.91 13.81
N LEU A 976 55.27 -0.69 13.36
CA LEU A 976 54.30 -0.42 12.30
C LEU A 976 54.65 -1.16 11.00
N LEU A 977 55.92 -1.14 10.58
CA LEU A 977 56.36 -1.88 9.39
C LEU A 977 56.22 -3.41 9.57
N SER A 978 56.47 -3.95 10.76
CA SER A 978 56.28 -5.37 11.04
C SER A 978 54.80 -5.76 10.96
N ASN A 979 53.91 -4.98 11.57
CA ASN A 979 52.47 -5.24 11.53
C ASN A 979 51.90 -5.07 10.12
N ALA A 980 52.32 -4.02 9.40
CA ALA A 980 51.93 -3.81 8.01
C ALA A 980 52.34 -4.99 7.10
N ARG A 981 53.50 -5.60 7.34
CA ARG A 981 53.93 -6.83 6.65
C ARG A 981 53.08 -8.05 7.01
N LEU A 982 52.50 -8.10 8.21
CA LEU A 982 51.56 -9.16 8.59
C LEU A 982 50.23 -8.98 7.86
N GLU A 983 49.67 -7.77 7.84
CA GLU A 983 48.44 -7.49 7.08
C GLU A 983 48.64 -7.73 5.58
N PHE A 984 49.77 -7.29 5.01
CA PHE A 984 50.13 -7.60 3.63
C PHE A 984 50.13 -9.10 3.35
N LYS A 985 50.65 -9.94 4.27
CA LYS A 985 50.63 -11.40 4.10
C LYS A 985 49.20 -11.95 4.12
N ARG A 986 48.33 -11.43 5.00
CA ARG A 986 46.91 -11.82 5.09
C ARG A 986 46.18 -11.49 3.79
N VAL A 987 46.36 -10.27 3.27
CA VAL A 987 45.78 -9.85 1.98
C VAL A 987 46.36 -10.65 0.81
N SER A 988 47.66 -10.95 0.81
CA SER A 988 48.31 -11.70 -0.29
C SER A 988 48.04 -13.21 -0.30
N GLY A 989 47.66 -13.78 0.85
CA GLY A 989 47.48 -15.22 1.05
C GLY A 989 46.03 -15.69 0.92
N ALA A 990 45.08 -14.78 0.77
CA ALA A 990 43.67 -15.10 0.56
C ALA A 990 43.47 -15.68 -0.85
N ASN A 991 42.77 -16.81 -0.96
CA ASN A 991 42.53 -17.51 -2.23
C ASN A 991 41.31 -16.88 -2.93
N PRO A 992 41.42 -16.38 -4.17
CA PRO A 992 40.30 -15.72 -4.85
C PRO A 992 39.14 -16.65 -5.24
N ASP A 993 39.31 -17.97 -5.17
CA ASP A 993 38.31 -18.97 -5.64
C ASP A 993 37.37 -19.50 -4.53
N TYR A 994 37.46 -19.00 -3.28
CA TYR A 994 36.59 -19.41 -2.17
C TYR A 994 35.90 -18.16 -1.59
N GLU A 995 34.75 -17.78 -2.15
CA GLU A 995 33.88 -16.69 -1.65
C GLU A 995 32.51 -17.26 -1.22
N SER A 996 32.49 -18.30 -0.37
CA SER A 996 31.22 -18.92 0.06
C SER A 996 30.97 -18.93 1.57
N GLU A 997 31.77 -18.23 2.37
CA GLU A 997 31.51 -18.06 3.82
C GLU A 997 31.63 -16.57 4.19
N GLU A 998 30.55 -15.97 4.69
CA GLU A 998 30.44 -14.54 5.07
C GLU A 998 31.58 -14.10 6.00
N ASP A 999 32.02 -14.98 6.89
CA ASP A 999 33.08 -14.73 7.86
C ASP A 999 34.47 -14.54 7.22
N GLU A 1000 34.78 -15.21 6.10
CA GLU A 1000 36.07 -15.09 5.41
C GLU A 1000 36.17 -13.78 4.59
N SER A 1001 35.03 -13.33 4.04
CA SER A 1001 34.91 -12.04 3.35
C SER A 1001 35.10 -10.85 4.31
N ALA A 1002 34.46 -10.90 5.48
CA ALA A 1002 34.59 -9.86 6.50
C ALA A 1002 36.05 -9.72 7.01
N ALA A 1003 36.75 -10.84 7.23
CA ALA A 1003 38.15 -10.84 7.66
C ALA A 1003 39.11 -10.26 6.60
N LYS A 1004 38.83 -10.50 5.32
CA LYS A 1004 39.59 -9.96 4.16
C LYS A 1004 39.40 -8.44 4.04
N THR A 1005 38.17 -7.95 4.17
CA THR A 1005 37.85 -6.51 4.16
C THR A 1005 38.53 -5.79 5.32
N GLN A 1006 38.47 -6.36 6.54
CA GLN A 1006 39.14 -5.79 7.71
C GLN A 1006 40.67 -5.74 7.56
N SER A 1007 41.29 -6.80 7.02
CA SER A 1007 42.74 -6.84 6.77
C SER A 1007 43.18 -5.83 5.70
N THR A 1008 42.35 -5.63 4.68
CA THR A 1008 42.56 -4.62 3.63
C THR A 1008 42.51 -3.21 4.23
N GLY A 1009 41.46 -2.88 4.99
CA GLY A 1009 41.33 -1.58 5.67
C GLY A 1009 42.53 -1.26 6.57
N ARG A 1010 42.96 -2.20 7.43
CA ARG A 1010 44.15 -2.02 8.29
C ARG A 1010 45.42 -1.77 7.49
N LEU A 1011 45.59 -2.46 6.35
CA LEU A 1011 46.74 -2.28 5.48
C LEU A 1011 46.76 -0.87 4.85
N LEU A 1012 45.60 -0.30 4.49
CA LEU A 1012 45.49 1.09 4.02
C LEU A 1012 45.98 2.08 5.08
N SER A 1013 45.55 1.95 6.33
CA SER A 1013 45.97 2.81 7.44
C SER A 1013 47.47 2.70 7.73
N TYR A 1014 48.03 1.50 7.68
CA TYR A 1014 49.49 1.31 7.78
C TYR A 1014 50.25 1.96 6.61
N LEU A 1015 49.73 1.89 5.39
CA LEU A 1015 50.33 2.54 4.22
C LEU A 1015 50.40 4.05 4.42
N GLN A 1016 49.32 4.69 4.87
CA GLN A 1016 49.27 6.12 5.17
C GLN A 1016 50.32 6.55 6.21
N LEU A 1017 50.46 5.80 7.31
CA LEU A 1017 51.42 6.10 8.38
C LEU A 1017 52.89 5.89 7.98
N LEU A 1018 53.15 4.90 7.11
CA LEU A 1018 54.50 4.55 6.67
C LEU A 1018 54.96 5.38 5.47
N TYR A 1019 54.05 5.86 4.61
CA TYR A 1019 54.35 6.67 3.43
C TYR A 1019 55.23 7.91 3.70
N PRO A 1020 55.04 8.68 4.79
CA PRO A 1020 55.98 9.73 5.19
C PRO A 1020 57.45 9.34 5.20
N TYR A 1021 57.75 8.05 5.45
CA TYR A 1021 59.08 7.48 5.56
C TYR A 1021 59.49 6.68 4.32
N ARG A 1022 58.80 6.87 3.18
CA ARG A 1022 59.03 6.17 1.90
C ARG A 1022 60.48 6.13 1.41
N ASN A 1023 61.31 7.10 1.81
CA ASN A 1023 62.74 7.12 1.46
C ASN A 1023 63.58 6.09 2.25
N ASP A 1024 63.04 5.47 3.30
CA ASP A 1024 63.68 4.34 3.99
C ASP A 1024 63.61 3.08 3.12
N ARG A 1025 64.77 2.46 2.86
CA ARG A 1025 64.89 1.28 1.98
C ARG A 1025 63.92 0.14 2.34
N SER A 1026 63.64 -0.06 3.63
CA SER A 1026 62.75 -1.16 4.08
C SER A 1026 61.28 -0.88 3.83
N ILE A 1027 60.90 0.41 3.84
CA ILE A 1027 59.53 0.90 3.63
C ILE A 1027 59.28 1.05 2.13
N ALA A 1028 60.23 1.59 1.37
CA ALA A 1028 60.20 1.61 -0.09
C ALA A 1028 59.95 0.20 -0.66
N GLY A 1029 60.67 -0.80 -0.15
CA GLY A 1029 60.48 -2.20 -0.55
C GLY A 1029 59.08 -2.75 -0.20
N PHE A 1030 58.50 -2.31 0.91
CA PHE A 1030 57.15 -2.71 1.33
C PHE A 1030 56.05 -2.05 0.48
N ILE A 1031 56.14 -0.73 0.22
CA ILE A 1031 55.19 -0.01 -0.64
C ILE A 1031 55.21 -0.62 -2.06
N ASN A 1032 56.40 -0.91 -2.61
CA ASN A 1032 56.52 -1.58 -3.90
C ASN A 1032 55.92 -2.99 -3.91
N ALA A 1033 56.01 -3.74 -2.81
CA ALA A 1033 55.33 -5.03 -2.69
C ALA A 1033 53.80 -4.86 -2.68
N CYS A 1034 53.26 -3.85 -1.97
CA CYS A 1034 51.83 -3.56 -1.96
C CYS A 1034 51.29 -3.19 -3.35
N LYS A 1035 52.06 -2.45 -4.17
CA LYS A 1035 51.71 -2.14 -5.57
C LYS A 1035 51.48 -3.40 -6.43
N SER A 1036 52.10 -4.52 -6.08
CA SER A 1036 51.97 -5.78 -6.82
C SER A 1036 50.77 -6.63 -6.41
N LEU A 1037 50.03 -6.25 -5.36
CA LEU A 1037 48.78 -6.92 -4.98
C LEU A 1037 47.70 -6.71 -6.04
N ASN A 1038 46.87 -7.73 -6.29
CA ASN A 1038 45.68 -7.60 -7.12
C ASN A 1038 44.48 -7.11 -6.31
N ASN A 1039 44.60 -5.90 -5.77
CA ASN A 1039 43.56 -5.26 -4.98
C ASN A 1039 43.49 -3.79 -5.38
N SER A 1040 42.31 -3.34 -5.82
CA SER A 1040 42.09 -2.05 -6.45
C SER A 1040 42.10 -0.90 -5.42
N GLU A 1041 41.56 -1.11 -4.22
CA GLU A 1041 41.59 -0.15 -3.10
C GLU A 1041 43.03 0.20 -2.66
N ILE A 1042 43.90 -0.82 -2.50
CA ILE A 1042 45.31 -0.60 -2.11
C ILE A 1042 46.06 0.17 -3.19
N ARG A 1043 45.81 -0.14 -4.46
CA ARG A 1043 46.42 0.57 -5.59
C ARG A 1043 45.95 2.03 -5.64
N MET A 1044 44.66 2.27 -5.42
CA MET A 1044 44.07 3.61 -5.33
C MET A 1044 44.69 4.44 -4.20
N GLU A 1045 44.83 3.86 -3.01
CA GLU A 1045 45.43 4.55 -1.85
C GLU A 1045 46.90 4.91 -2.10
N ILE A 1046 47.69 4.01 -2.70
CA ILE A 1046 49.09 4.29 -3.05
C ILE A 1046 49.18 5.43 -4.08
N ALA A 1047 48.28 5.45 -5.07
CA ALA A 1047 48.22 6.54 -6.05
C ALA A 1047 47.88 7.88 -5.38
N SER A 1048 46.88 7.89 -4.49
CA SER A 1048 46.48 9.06 -3.70
C SER A 1048 47.63 9.60 -2.84
N LEU A 1049 48.32 8.72 -2.11
CA LEU A 1049 49.48 9.09 -1.29
C LEU A 1049 50.65 9.62 -2.15
N GLY A 1050 50.93 9.03 -3.30
CA GLY A 1050 51.94 9.52 -4.24
C GLY A 1050 51.63 10.94 -4.74
N ILE A 1051 50.35 11.25 -4.97
CA ILE A 1051 49.89 12.60 -5.31
C ILE A 1051 50.07 13.56 -4.13
N LEU A 1052 49.57 13.20 -2.94
CA LEU A 1052 49.64 14.02 -1.73
C LEU A 1052 51.08 14.43 -1.35
N TYR A 1053 52.06 13.60 -1.72
CA TYR A 1053 53.48 13.77 -1.44
C TYR A 1053 54.32 14.25 -2.65
N ASP A 1054 53.66 14.75 -3.70
CA ASP A 1054 54.28 15.29 -4.92
C ASP A 1054 55.28 14.35 -5.61
N GLU A 1055 54.98 13.04 -5.64
CA GLU A 1055 55.83 12.06 -6.34
C GLU A 1055 55.65 12.12 -7.86
N PRO A 1056 56.66 11.70 -8.65
CA PRO A 1056 56.51 11.51 -10.09
C PRO A 1056 55.35 10.58 -10.43
N ALA A 1057 54.67 10.82 -11.55
CA ALA A 1057 53.56 9.99 -12.01
C ALA A 1057 53.99 8.53 -12.22
N ASP A 1058 53.27 7.59 -11.59
CA ASP A 1058 53.44 6.16 -11.80
C ASP A 1058 52.51 5.70 -12.93
N GLU A 1059 52.95 5.91 -14.18
CA GLU A 1059 52.13 5.68 -15.39
C GLU A 1059 51.56 4.27 -15.46
N LYS A 1060 52.28 3.26 -14.94
CA LYS A 1060 51.83 1.86 -14.93
C LYS A 1060 50.70 1.64 -13.93
N LEU A 1061 50.82 2.19 -12.72
CA LEU A 1061 49.78 2.13 -11.70
C LEU A 1061 48.53 2.87 -12.18
N TYR A 1062 48.69 4.07 -12.72
CA TYR A 1062 47.59 4.90 -13.21
C TYR A 1062 46.85 4.23 -14.38
N ALA A 1063 47.57 3.65 -15.34
CA ALA A 1063 46.95 2.89 -16.44
C ALA A 1063 46.15 1.67 -15.93
N THR A 1064 46.62 1.02 -14.88
CA THR A 1064 45.93 -0.13 -14.27
C THR A 1064 44.61 0.30 -13.62
N LEU A 1065 44.64 1.37 -12.83
CA LEU A 1065 43.44 1.91 -12.15
C LEU A 1065 42.38 2.42 -13.14
N LEU A 1066 42.81 3.07 -14.22
CA LEU A 1066 41.93 3.56 -15.29
C LEU A 1066 41.35 2.44 -16.18
N SER A 1067 41.81 1.19 -16.02
CA SER A 1067 41.31 0.02 -16.75
C SER A 1067 40.33 -0.86 -15.96
N ASP A 1068 40.18 -0.63 -14.66
CA ASP A 1068 39.40 -1.46 -13.72
C ASP A 1068 38.03 -0.82 -13.41
N ASN A 1069 36.93 -1.51 -13.73
CA ASN A 1069 35.56 -0.98 -13.53
C ASN A 1069 35.27 -0.54 -12.09
N LYS A 1070 35.92 -1.14 -11.07
CA LYS A 1070 35.73 -0.77 -9.66
C LYS A 1070 36.41 0.54 -9.25
N THR A 1071 37.37 1.02 -10.02
CA THR A 1071 38.15 2.21 -9.66
C THR A 1071 38.28 3.23 -10.78
N LYS A 1072 37.81 2.89 -11.98
CA LYS A 1072 38.08 3.65 -13.20
C LYS A 1072 37.57 5.09 -13.12
N TYR A 1073 36.41 5.33 -12.51
CA TYR A 1073 35.85 6.67 -12.37
C TYR A 1073 36.52 7.41 -11.20
N SER A 1074 36.66 6.79 -10.03
CA SER A 1074 37.37 7.43 -8.90
C SER A 1074 38.85 7.73 -9.21
N ALA A 1075 39.53 6.88 -9.99
CA ALA A 1075 40.89 7.11 -10.47
C ALA A 1075 40.98 8.27 -11.47
N TYR A 1076 39.98 8.39 -12.36
CA TYR A 1076 39.88 9.53 -13.27
C TYR A 1076 39.78 10.85 -12.50
N LEU A 1077 38.90 10.94 -11.50
CA LEU A 1077 38.74 12.14 -10.67
C LEU A 1077 40.05 12.52 -9.96
N LEU A 1078 40.67 11.54 -9.27
CA LEU A 1078 41.91 11.73 -8.54
C LEU A 1078 43.07 12.23 -9.44
N LEU A 1079 43.21 11.67 -10.64
CA LEU A 1079 44.29 12.03 -11.57
C LEU A 1079 44.02 13.35 -12.31
N LYS A 1080 42.75 13.67 -12.57
CA LYS A 1080 42.34 14.95 -13.17
C LYS A 1080 42.66 16.10 -12.22
N ASP A 1081 42.24 16.02 -10.96
CA ASP A 1081 42.42 17.10 -9.97
C ASP A 1081 43.89 17.36 -9.65
N SER A 1082 44.72 16.31 -9.70
CA SER A 1082 46.16 16.41 -9.49
C SER A 1082 46.96 16.84 -10.72
N GLY A 1083 46.33 17.00 -11.89
CA GLY A 1083 46.99 17.31 -13.15
C GLY A 1083 47.91 16.19 -13.67
N LYS A 1084 47.74 14.95 -13.18
CA LYS A 1084 48.57 13.78 -13.53
C LYS A 1084 47.85 12.78 -14.42
N LEU A 1085 46.71 13.16 -15.01
CA LEU A 1085 46.01 12.35 -16.00
C LEU A 1085 46.92 12.11 -17.22
N PRO A 1086 47.05 10.86 -17.72
CA PRO A 1086 47.90 10.56 -18.87
C PRO A 1086 47.54 11.41 -20.11
N LYS A 1087 48.54 11.98 -20.80
CA LYS A 1087 48.35 12.91 -21.92
C LYS A 1087 47.66 12.30 -23.15
N ASP A 1088 47.72 10.97 -23.30
CA ASP A 1088 47.13 10.21 -24.42
C ASP A 1088 45.75 9.62 -24.09
N SER A 1089 45.08 10.12 -23.04
CA SER A 1089 43.79 9.58 -22.61
C SER A 1089 42.61 10.34 -23.21
N ASP A 1090 42.00 9.77 -24.26
CA ASP A 1090 40.80 10.28 -24.94
C ASP A 1090 39.54 10.09 -24.08
N TRP A 1091 39.43 10.78 -22.93
CA TRP A 1091 38.24 10.77 -22.08
C TRP A 1091 37.20 11.79 -22.57
N ASN A 1092 36.00 11.31 -22.86
CA ASN A 1092 34.82 12.12 -23.09
C ASN A 1092 33.74 11.88 -22.02
N GLU A 1093 32.75 12.77 -21.98
CA GLU A 1093 31.67 12.76 -20.97
C GLU A 1093 30.92 11.43 -20.91
N GLN A 1094 30.63 10.80 -22.06
CA GLN A 1094 29.96 9.49 -22.14
C GLN A 1094 30.81 8.38 -21.51
N GLN A 1095 32.12 8.37 -21.71
CA GLN A 1095 33.02 7.37 -21.11
C GLN A 1095 33.13 7.54 -19.60
N ILE A 1096 33.10 8.79 -19.12
CA ILE A 1096 33.11 9.10 -17.69
C ILE A 1096 31.79 8.67 -17.06
N ALA A 1097 30.64 8.96 -17.70
CA ALA A 1097 29.31 8.51 -17.26
C ALA A 1097 29.21 6.99 -17.21
N LYS A 1098 29.72 6.28 -18.23
CA LYS A 1098 29.78 4.81 -18.24
C LYS A 1098 30.65 4.26 -17.11
N ALA A 1099 31.79 4.90 -16.84
CA ALA A 1099 32.67 4.48 -15.76
C ALA A 1099 32.02 4.68 -14.38
N ALA A 1100 31.37 5.83 -14.17
CA ALA A 1100 30.63 6.12 -12.94
C ALA A 1100 29.49 5.11 -12.73
N LEU A 1101 28.68 4.86 -13.76
CA LEU A 1101 27.60 3.87 -13.72
C LEU A 1101 28.11 2.48 -13.31
N LEU A 1102 29.19 1.98 -13.93
CA LEU A 1102 29.72 0.65 -13.61
C LEU A 1102 30.35 0.56 -12.22
N GLU A 1103 30.92 1.66 -11.72
CA GLU A 1103 31.48 1.72 -10.36
C GLU A 1103 30.38 1.73 -9.28
N SER A 1104 29.18 2.24 -9.60
CA SER A 1104 28.00 2.20 -8.73
C SER A 1104 27.31 0.82 -8.65
N ILE A 1105 27.74 -0.16 -9.46
CA ILE A 1105 27.15 -1.51 -9.48
C ILE A 1105 28.07 -2.50 -8.76
N PRO A 1106 27.56 -3.30 -7.79
CA PRO A 1106 28.40 -4.24 -7.03
C PRO A 1106 29.11 -5.31 -7.87
N ASN A 1107 28.51 -5.77 -8.98
CA ASN A 1107 29.01 -6.87 -9.79
C ASN A 1107 30.13 -6.44 -10.78
N GLU A 1108 31.35 -6.96 -10.60
CA GLU A 1108 32.50 -6.67 -11.47
C GLU A 1108 32.32 -7.11 -12.94
N LYS A 1109 31.47 -8.10 -13.17
CA LYS A 1109 31.18 -8.61 -14.52
C LYS A 1109 30.08 -7.83 -15.22
N ALA A 1110 29.46 -6.86 -14.55
CA ALA A 1110 28.44 -6.00 -15.14
C ALA A 1110 29.00 -5.23 -16.36
N THR A 1111 28.17 -5.09 -17.37
CA THR A 1111 28.51 -4.32 -18.58
C THR A 1111 27.42 -3.31 -18.87
N ALA A 1112 27.79 -2.18 -19.47
CA ALA A 1112 26.85 -1.12 -19.84
C ALA A 1112 26.98 -0.80 -21.33
N ASP A 1113 25.90 -1.00 -22.08
CA ASP A 1113 25.82 -0.67 -23.50
C ASP A 1113 25.17 0.71 -23.68
N PHE A 1114 25.81 1.60 -24.43
CA PHE A 1114 25.25 2.92 -24.69
C PHE A 1114 24.03 2.83 -25.63
N ILE A 1115 22.95 3.50 -25.26
CA ILE A 1115 21.69 3.53 -26.02
C ILE A 1115 21.58 4.84 -26.80
N SER A 1116 21.57 5.98 -26.09
CA SER A 1116 21.37 7.30 -26.68
C SER A 1116 21.83 8.40 -25.73
N GLN A 1117 21.94 9.62 -26.26
CA GLN A 1117 22.15 10.83 -25.47
C GLN A 1117 21.07 11.86 -25.80
N GLN A 1118 20.66 12.64 -24.81
CA GLN A 1118 19.71 13.73 -24.97
C GLN A 1118 20.25 14.99 -24.29
N THR A 1119 20.10 16.13 -24.96
CA THR A 1119 20.46 17.44 -24.38
C THR A 1119 19.22 18.06 -23.78
N LEU A 1120 19.29 18.34 -22.49
CA LEU A 1120 18.31 19.15 -21.77
C LEU A 1120 18.75 20.62 -21.78
N ALA A 1121 17.85 21.50 -22.18
CA ALA A 1121 18.05 22.94 -22.06
C ALA A 1121 17.27 23.44 -20.84
N ASN A 1122 17.96 24.00 -19.85
CA ASN A 1122 17.34 24.61 -18.67
C ASN A 1122 18.00 25.97 -18.39
N ASP A 1123 17.24 27.06 -18.45
CA ASP A 1123 17.70 28.43 -18.15
C ASP A 1123 19.06 28.84 -18.75
N GLY A 1124 19.33 28.41 -20.00
CA GLY A 1124 20.56 28.74 -20.73
C GLY A 1124 21.76 27.84 -20.43
N LYS A 1125 21.62 26.82 -19.58
CA LYS A 1125 22.59 25.73 -19.43
C LYS A 1125 22.13 24.50 -20.22
N ASN A 1126 23.05 23.88 -20.97
CA ASN A 1126 22.80 22.63 -21.66
C ASN A 1126 23.39 21.48 -20.84
N THR A 1127 22.56 20.54 -20.42
CA THR A 1127 22.97 19.35 -19.65
C THR A 1127 22.75 18.11 -20.50
N GLN A 1128 23.71 17.19 -20.52
CA GLN A 1128 23.59 15.93 -21.26
C GLN A 1128 23.07 14.82 -20.35
N ILE A 1129 22.09 14.06 -20.84
CA ILE A 1129 21.67 12.79 -20.25
C ILE A 1129 22.16 11.67 -21.16
N PHE A 1130 22.88 10.71 -20.57
CA PHE A 1130 23.36 9.49 -21.22
C PHE A 1130 22.51 8.32 -20.78
N PHE A 1131 21.98 7.57 -21.75
CA PHE A 1131 21.19 6.37 -21.50
C PHE A 1131 22.03 5.14 -21.80
N PHE A 1132 22.02 4.18 -20.87
CA PHE A 1132 22.73 2.91 -20.96
C PHE A 1132 21.78 1.74 -20.70
N MET A 1133 22.05 0.61 -21.36
CA MET A 1133 21.50 -0.68 -20.99
C MET A 1133 22.53 -1.37 -20.10
N LEU A 1134 22.24 -1.46 -18.81
CA LEU A 1134 23.04 -2.20 -17.86
C LEU A 1134 22.68 -3.69 -17.99
N ASN A 1135 23.69 -4.53 -18.23
CA ASN A 1135 23.55 -5.98 -18.21
C ASN A 1135 24.30 -6.50 -16.98
N ASP A 1136 23.55 -6.94 -15.98
CA ASP A 1136 24.07 -7.63 -14.81
C ASP A 1136 23.89 -9.14 -15.01
N PRO A 1137 24.96 -9.94 -15.12
CA PRO A 1137 24.85 -11.38 -15.31
C PRO A 1137 24.30 -12.13 -14.06
N GLY A 1138 24.08 -11.44 -12.94
CA GLY A 1138 23.69 -12.04 -11.65
C GLY A 1138 24.90 -12.57 -10.88
N ASN A 1139 24.69 -12.81 -9.58
CA ASN A 1139 25.65 -13.51 -8.73
C ASN A 1139 25.41 -15.03 -8.80
N ASP A 1140 26.48 -15.83 -8.69
CA ASP A 1140 26.44 -17.31 -8.72
C ASP A 1140 25.94 -17.91 -7.37
N ASP A 1141 25.36 -17.07 -6.50
CA ASP A 1141 25.25 -17.30 -5.04
C ASP A 1141 23.92 -17.98 -4.63
N GLY A 1142 23.26 -18.69 -5.55
CA GLY A 1142 22.19 -19.65 -5.23
C GLY A 1142 20.79 -19.06 -4.96
N TYR A 1143 20.58 -17.75 -5.08
CA TYR A 1143 19.24 -17.16 -5.19
C TYR A 1143 18.93 -16.84 -6.66
N ASP A 1144 17.73 -17.20 -7.10
CA ASP A 1144 17.23 -17.37 -8.47
C ASP A 1144 17.12 -16.06 -9.32
N ALA A 1145 18.10 -15.15 -9.26
CA ALA A 1145 18.14 -13.95 -10.11
C ALA A 1145 18.92 -14.26 -11.40
N GLY A 1146 18.21 -14.60 -12.48
CA GLY A 1146 18.79 -14.71 -13.82
C GLY A 1146 19.40 -13.38 -14.32
N PRO A 1147 20.07 -13.35 -15.49
CA PRO A 1147 20.70 -12.12 -16.00
C PRO A 1147 19.67 -10.99 -16.16
N GLU A 1148 19.91 -9.87 -15.48
CA GLU A 1148 19.00 -8.73 -15.44
C GLU A 1148 19.48 -7.61 -16.37
N LYS A 1149 18.52 -6.96 -17.05
CA LYS A 1149 18.78 -5.83 -17.95
C LYS A 1149 18.02 -4.60 -17.48
N PHE A 1150 18.74 -3.55 -17.13
CA PHE A 1150 18.15 -2.31 -16.63
C PHE A 1150 18.44 -1.14 -17.56
N LEU A 1151 17.44 -0.28 -17.75
CA LEU A 1151 17.66 1.02 -18.38
C LEU A 1151 18.21 1.98 -17.32
N ALA A 1152 19.40 2.51 -17.54
CA ALA A 1152 20.04 3.51 -16.70
C ALA A 1152 20.11 4.86 -17.41
N ALA A 1153 19.82 5.95 -16.70
CA ALA A 1153 20.01 7.32 -17.16
C ALA A 1153 21.01 8.03 -16.24
N PHE A 1154 22.01 8.67 -16.82
CA PHE A 1154 23.10 9.31 -16.09
C PHE A 1154 23.34 10.72 -16.60
N SER A 1155 23.54 11.69 -15.71
CA SER A 1155 23.82 13.08 -16.08
C SER A 1155 24.75 13.77 -15.09
N PHE A 1156 25.70 14.57 -15.60
CA PHE A 1156 26.56 15.43 -14.76
C PHE A 1156 25.96 16.82 -14.59
N ALA A 1157 26.32 17.50 -13.49
CA ALA A 1157 25.94 18.90 -13.31
C ALA A 1157 26.74 19.81 -14.28
N PRO A 1158 26.13 20.86 -14.85
CA PRO A 1158 26.83 21.80 -15.72
C PRO A 1158 27.85 22.65 -14.93
N SER A 1159 28.97 23.01 -15.58
CA SER A 1159 30.04 23.85 -15.01
C SER A 1159 30.54 24.92 -16.01
N GLU A 1160 31.37 25.88 -15.57
CA GLU A 1160 31.94 26.91 -16.46
C GLU A 1160 32.82 26.31 -17.57
N ASP A 1161 33.44 25.15 -17.32
CA ASP A 1161 34.28 24.40 -18.26
C ASP A 1161 33.52 23.28 -19.02
N GLY A 1162 32.19 23.28 -18.95
CA GLY A 1162 31.31 22.28 -19.59
C GLY A 1162 30.46 21.53 -18.56
N PHE A 1163 31.03 20.51 -17.92
CA PHE A 1163 30.39 19.72 -16.88
C PHE A 1163 31.31 19.48 -15.67
N ASP A 1164 30.73 19.25 -14.51
CA ASP A 1164 31.45 18.83 -13.30
C ASP A 1164 31.32 17.31 -13.12
N PRO A 1165 32.39 16.53 -13.34
CA PRO A 1165 32.33 15.09 -13.20
C PRO A 1165 32.18 14.64 -11.74
N THR A 1166 32.29 15.53 -10.75
CA THR A 1166 32.15 15.18 -9.33
C THR A 1166 30.71 15.17 -8.85
N VAL A 1167 29.79 15.84 -9.56
CA VAL A 1167 28.37 15.95 -9.20
C VAL A 1167 27.51 15.36 -10.31
N TYR A 1168 26.77 14.29 -10.02
CA TYR A 1168 25.93 13.60 -10.99
C TYR A 1168 24.59 13.15 -10.42
N ARG A 1169 23.68 12.79 -11.32
CA ARG A 1169 22.40 12.13 -11.03
C ARG A 1169 22.30 10.83 -11.83
N LEU A 1170 21.96 9.74 -11.15
CA LEU A 1170 21.73 8.41 -11.72
C LEU A 1170 20.27 7.99 -11.46
N THR A 1171 19.60 7.47 -12.48
CA THR A 1171 18.27 6.85 -12.36
C THR A 1171 18.32 5.45 -12.97
N LEU A 1172 18.00 4.44 -12.16
CA LEU A 1172 17.87 3.05 -12.58
C LEU A 1172 16.38 2.71 -12.70
N VAL A 1173 15.96 2.17 -13.84
CA VAL A 1173 14.60 1.66 -14.01
C VAL A 1173 14.57 0.23 -13.48
N PRO A 1174 13.84 -0.07 -12.39
CA PRO A 1174 14.01 -1.30 -11.60
C PRO A 1174 13.52 -2.61 -12.27
N PHE A 1175 13.10 -2.60 -13.54
CA PHE A 1175 12.58 -3.79 -14.23
C PHE A 1175 13.06 -3.88 -15.69
N PRO A 1176 13.14 -5.10 -16.25
CA PRO A 1176 13.52 -5.31 -17.65
C PRO A 1176 12.58 -4.59 -18.62
N VAL A 1177 13.15 -3.68 -19.40
CA VAL A 1177 12.40 -2.89 -20.40
C VAL A 1177 12.42 -3.61 -21.73
N ASN A 1178 11.25 -3.81 -22.36
CA ASN A 1178 11.16 -4.30 -23.73
C ASN A 1178 11.89 -3.33 -24.67
N ALA A 1179 12.70 -3.88 -25.59
CA ALA A 1179 13.51 -3.09 -26.53
C ALA A 1179 12.68 -2.07 -27.36
N THR A 1180 11.39 -2.35 -27.57
CA THR A 1180 10.46 -1.46 -28.29
C THR A 1180 10.10 -0.19 -27.51
N ASP A 1181 10.18 -0.23 -26.18
CA ASP A 1181 9.65 0.82 -25.30
C ASP A 1181 10.77 1.76 -24.79
N VAL A 1182 12.02 1.36 -24.97
CA VAL A 1182 13.23 2.09 -24.53
C VAL A 1182 13.22 3.57 -24.97
N PRO A 1183 12.96 3.94 -26.24
CA PRO A 1183 12.99 5.34 -26.65
C PRO A 1183 11.97 6.23 -25.93
N GLU A 1184 10.78 5.70 -25.65
CA GLU A 1184 9.73 6.43 -24.94
C GLU A 1184 10.04 6.55 -23.45
N ARG A 1185 10.59 5.48 -22.85
CA ARG A 1185 11.07 5.48 -21.45
C ARG A 1185 12.19 6.49 -21.26
N CYS A 1186 13.17 6.56 -22.18
CA CYS A 1186 14.22 7.59 -22.14
C CYS A 1186 13.62 9.00 -22.16
N LYS A 1187 12.57 9.23 -22.95
CA LYS A 1187 11.92 10.55 -23.06
C LYS A 1187 11.15 10.91 -21.78
N ALA A 1188 10.49 9.94 -21.15
CA ALA A 1188 9.82 10.12 -19.88
C ALA A 1188 10.80 10.45 -18.75
N ILE A 1189 11.91 9.69 -18.67
CA ILE A 1189 12.97 9.94 -17.69
C ILE A 1189 13.58 11.34 -17.90
N SER A 1190 13.88 11.74 -19.14
CA SER A 1190 14.36 13.10 -19.42
C SER A 1190 13.41 14.21 -18.94
N ASP A 1191 12.11 13.96 -19.01
CA ASP A 1191 11.07 14.89 -18.56
C ASP A 1191 11.00 14.93 -17.01
N GLU A 1192 11.16 13.79 -16.35
CA GLU A 1192 11.27 13.68 -14.88
C GLU A 1192 12.53 14.39 -14.37
N PHE A 1193 13.64 14.28 -15.12
CA PHE A 1193 14.87 15.04 -14.84
C PHE A 1193 14.68 16.56 -14.91
N LEU A 1194 13.71 17.05 -15.70
CA LEU A 1194 13.42 18.46 -15.88
C LEU A 1194 12.40 19.04 -14.90
N ASN A 1195 11.60 18.19 -14.24
CA ASN A 1195 10.51 18.62 -13.36
C ASN A 1195 10.55 17.96 -11.96
N PRO A 1196 11.71 17.73 -11.32
CA PRO A 1196 11.77 17.04 -10.02
C PRO A 1196 11.14 17.84 -8.86
N GLU A 1197 10.86 19.13 -9.06
CA GLU A 1197 10.13 19.98 -8.13
C GLU A 1197 8.62 19.71 -8.09
N HIS A 1198 8.07 19.11 -9.15
CA HIS A 1198 6.66 18.78 -9.29
C HIS A 1198 6.39 17.38 -8.75
N SER A 1199 6.00 17.29 -7.49
CA SER A 1199 5.75 16.04 -6.75
C SER A 1199 4.86 15.01 -7.45
N ARG A 1200 3.91 15.47 -8.28
CA ARG A 1200 2.98 14.61 -9.04
C ARG A 1200 3.45 14.31 -10.47
N ALA A 1201 4.60 14.80 -10.88
CA ALA A 1201 5.19 14.59 -12.20
C ALA A 1201 5.81 13.19 -12.36
N ASN A 1202 4.99 12.13 -12.27
CA ASN A 1202 5.41 10.81 -12.74
C ASN A 1202 4.92 10.56 -14.18
N PHE A 1203 5.82 10.12 -15.05
CA PHE A 1203 5.56 10.06 -16.49
C PHE A 1203 5.61 8.63 -16.98
N GLU A 1204 4.48 7.93 -16.89
CA GLU A 1204 4.39 6.55 -17.33
C GLU A 1204 3.20 6.32 -18.26
N LYS A 1205 3.42 5.53 -19.33
CA LYS A 1205 2.35 5.03 -20.21
C LYS A 1205 1.60 3.87 -19.57
N THR A 1206 0.35 3.66 -19.99
CA THR A 1206 -0.51 2.56 -19.51
C THR A 1206 0.02 1.15 -19.79
N SER A 1207 1.02 0.98 -20.66
CA SER A 1207 1.64 -0.33 -20.92
C SER A 1207 2.69 -0.75 -19.88
N SER A 1208 2.99 0.12 -18.91
CA SER A 1208 3.77 -0.25 -17.73
C SER A 1208 2.83 -0.82 -16.68
N VAL A 1209 2.95 -2.12 -16.42
CA VAL A 1209 2.20 -2.83 -15.38
C VAL A 1209 2.47 -2.14 -14.03
N PRO A 1210 1.44 -1.86 -13.21
CA PRO A 1210 1.64 -1.40 -11.84
C PRO A 1210 2.41 -2.46 -11.03
N VAL A 1211 3.52 -2.05 -10.42
CA VAL A 1211 4.46 -2.91 -9.69
C VAL A 1211 3.88 -3.45 -8.38
N GLN A 1212 2.79 -2.89 -7.86
CA GLN A 1212 2.28 -3.23 -6.53
C GLN A 1212 1.27 -4.40 -6.48
N GLU A 1213 0.70 -4.86 -7.60
CA GLU A 1213 -0.38 -5.87 -7.55
C GLU A 1213 0.07 -7.32 -7.82
N ILE A 1214 1.36 -7.59 -8.02
CA ILE A 1214 1.84 -8.97 -8.32
C ILE A 1214 2.34 -9.71 -7.07
N ILE A 1215 2.54 -9.03 -5.93
CA ILE A 1215 3.10 -9.66 -4.72
C ILE A 1215 2.00 -10.28 -3.82
N GLU A 1216 0.72 -9.94 -4.00
CA GLU A 1216 -0.37 -10.44 -3.13
C GLU A 1216 -1.18 -11.63 -3.69
N GLU A 1217 -0.88 -12.17 -4.88
CA GLU A 1217 -1.58 -13.35 -5.43
C GLU A 1217 -0.82 -14.69 -5.29
N GLU A 1218 0.32 -14.72 -4.60
CA GLU A 1218 1.01 -15.96 -4.22
C GLU A 1218 1.18 -16.12 -2.69
N GLU A 1219 0.08 -16.09 -1.92
CA GLU A 1219 -0.03 -16.81 -0.62
C GLU A 1219 -1.41 -17.46 -0.40
#